data_AF-A0A7S9HDV2-F1
#
_entry.id   AF-A0A7S9HDV2-F1
#
_cell.length_a   1.000
_cell.length_b   1.000
_cell.length_c   1.000
_cell.angle_alpha   90.00
_cell.angle_beta   90.00
_cell.angle_gamma   90.00
#
_symmetry.space_group_name_H-M   'P 1'
#
loop_
_entity.id
_entity.type
_entity.pdbx_description
1 polymer ?
#
loop_
_entity_poly.entity_id
_entity_poly.type
_entity_poly.pdbx_seq_one_letter_code
_entity_poly.pdbx_strand_id
1 'polypeptide(L)'
;MILNFFENVTSFDMPPQDAINHFTAKGLAPTWNWYQMLGQQHDTAFTVAKMMDLDLLNTVKGQLDKVIATGGTLDEFKENLIPFLQKKGWWGQQDIIGPGGVVNTVQLGSASRLETIFRTNLQSAYAAGHWDSIMANADDQPYLMYDAVDDYATRDTHKKLDQVVYPIGHPFWETYYPPNDYNCRCGVIQMDADEVAAMGLKIGKHKMEYYPWVSPLSGKTHSIPVGVGPGFNHNSGKSYLAKLKETQATKLGKMDTKSQTAAKKGIKATDDKATKKNATMGDIGPDARAQAKAAAKAKADALHELTIIALGQATKQASIKKTILAKWDKNGTSKALKDNPEELLAKVVEEAAKVQAQKEKTKALNGFKTKILDGKLPTAKQQQVFDSLDEADQGKVLAAIDAKKAQLAEDIAVPVAQAIDDIPVPPPQAPIKPKVAGVDTQLQWANMKQIGGQKGSNQGGLYYDQETGKQWYIKRPPSDAHARNEVLATRLYELAGVDVPNVQLMVGPGGELRVASQIIEDLQESGAKLTSGKIQNINEGFAVDAWLANWDVVGLSFDNMKIAGNKAIRLDTGGALYYRAMGANKGSAFGHKVPEIDTLRDPGTNPQAAKVFASVTDNDIRQGVARIDAITDAQLASVIRDYAPADLVDDLLATMLARKADLVGRFLPAKAVTKEQLKRAETRLKERVASAVTRLDDELTRTVKGMQRYYAENGNTYRAVDKERFTEAKATYENLIAHPAITIQTYKDLVQHYEPWILQLEAALAESSVMSGEWFKGWQGSATIRQDAIEDYAATMFAKVGISEEDGLDLLVAYAGPHERNGNIPNAGSHAAFERLHKAHKLAIATYTGSHYSEVNKALFKRKVNDRHQGYVDLLNEALELSDKYKGISSRGLRLGEDDFKRWIADHKHALINKQPVRYLNFQSSTKGENAAFTGNVIIQFESERGVHVNPISRNAGRENEVLFQAGSLFYVTHIKKQGTKLLIKLTDAPADAQVPEQFEFSE
;
A
#
# COMPACT_ATOMS: atom_id res chain seq x y z
N MET A 1 27.32 14.14 7.44
CA MET A 1 26.84 13.57 6.16
C MET A 1 27.17 12.09 6.18
N ILE A 2 26.24 11.26 6.64
CA ILE A 2 26.37 9.79 6.62
C ILE A 2 25.79 9.37 5.28
N LEU A 3 26.67 9.13 4.30
CA LEU A 3 26.28 8.54 3.03
C LEU A 3 25.89 7.08 3.30
N ASN A 4 24.60 6.78 3.23
CA ASN A 4 24.07 5.41 3.27
C ASN A 4 24.53 4.67 2.00
N PHE A 5 25.71 4.07 2.08
CA PHE A 5 26.44 3.38 1.01
C PHE A 5 25.76 2.09 0.47
N PHE A 6 24.46 1.89 0.73
CA PHE A 6 23.68 0.80 0.13
C PHE A 6 22.66 1.27 -0.93
N GLU A 7 22.50 2.58 -1.14
CA GLU A 7 21.78 3.07 -2.32
C GLU A 7 22.63 3.04 -3.61
N ASN A 8 23.95 2.87 -3.51
CA ASN A 8 24.87 2.74 -4.66
C ASN A 8 25.44 1.32 -4.83
N VAL A 9 24.60 0.29 -4.76
CA VAL A 9 24.89 -1.01 -5.41
C VAL A 9 24.14 -1.12 -6.75
N THR A 10 23.80 0.03 -7.35
CA THR A 10 23.18 0.13 -8.68
C THR A 10 24.20 0.14 -9.81
N SER A 11 25.44 -0.33 -9.60
CA SER A 11 26.38 -0.62 -10.69
C SER A 11 26.66 -2.12 -10.82
N PHE A 12 25.60 -2.93 -10.85
CA PHE A 12 25.66 -4.31 -11.32
C PHE A 12 24.41 -4.61 -12.16
N ASP A 13 24.35 -3.98 -13.34
CA ASP A 13 23.25 -4.06 -14.31
C ASP A 13 23.16 -5.41 -15.07
N MET A 14 23.46 -6.53 -14.40
CA MET A 14 23.07 -7.87 -14.87
C MET A 14 23.25 -8.93 -13.77
N PRO A 15 22.34 -9.92 -13.63
CA PRO A 15 22.65 -11.12 -12.86
C PRO A 15 23.74 -11.92 -13.58
N PRO A 16 24.93 -12.16 -12.99
CA PRO A 16 25.89 -13.10 -13.55
C PRO A 16 25.29 -14.49 -13.39
N GLN A 17 25.00 -15.16 -14.51
CA GLN A 17 24.51 -16.55 -14.52
C GLN A 17 25.41 -17.46 -13.66
N ASP A 18 26.69 -17.13 -13.54
CA ASP A 18 27.70 -17.84 -12.76
C ASP A 18 27.50 -17.71 -11.24
N ALA A 19 27.03 -16.57 -10.74
CA ALA A 19 26.68 -16.40 -9.32
C ALA A 19 25.47 -17.26 -8.93
N ILE A 20 24.48 -17.38 -9.84
CA ILE A 20 23.31 -18.26 -9.69
C ILE A 20 23.76 -19.72 -9.70
N ASN A 21 24.61 -20.11 -10.66
CA ASN A 21 25.15 -21.47 -10.77
C ASN A 21 25.95 -21.87 -9.51
N HIS A 22 26.75 -20.94 -8.98
CA HIS A 22 27.55 -21.13 -7.79
C HIS A 22 26.70 -21.35 -6.53
N PHE A 23 25.70 -20.49 -6.28
CA PHE A 23 24.85 -20.60 -5.09
C PHE A 23 23.87 -21.79 -5.16
N THR A 24 23.33 -22.09 -6.35
CA THR A 24 22.42 -23.23 -6.56
C THR A 24 23.12 -24.58 -6.35
N ALA A 25 24.41 -24.68 -6.69
CA ALA A 25 25.20 -25.91 -6.59
C ALA A 25 25.61 -26.29 -5.15
N LYS A 26 25.46 -25.40 -4.16
CA LYS A 26 25.82 -25.69 -2.77
C LYS A 26 24.88 -26.73 -2.15
N GLY A 27 25.45 -27.81 -1.60
CA GLY A 27 24.70 -28.79 -0.80
C GLY A 27 24.29 -28.23 0.56
N LEU A 28 23.30 -28.82 1.23
CA LEU A 28 22.90 -28.42 2.58
C LEU A 28 23.78 -29.12 3.62
N ALA A 29 24.40 -28.35 4.53
CA ALA A 29 25.16 -28.89 5.66
C ALA A 29 24.72 -28.20 6.97
N PRO A 30 23.92 -28.86 7.82
CA PRO A 30 23.54 -28.29 9.11
C PRO A 30 24.75 -28.14 10.03
N THR A 31 24.93 -26.98 10.67
CA THR A 31 25.99 -26.75 11.65
C THR A 31 25.44 -26.14 12.92
N TRP A 32 25.99 -26.55 14.06
CA TRP A 32 25.76 -25.98 15.37
C TRP A 32 26.49 -24.65 15.56
N ASN A 33 27.74 -24.58 15.10
CA ASN A 33 28.58 -23.39 15.18
C ASN A 33 29.18 -23.13 13.81
N TRP A 34 29.27 -21.85 13.41
CA TRP A 34 29.93 -21.45 12.17
C TRP A 34 31.33 -22.05 12.04
N TYR A 35 32.13 -22.08 13.13
CA TYR A 35 33.48 -22.67 13.12
C TYR A 35 33.54 -24.20 12.92
N GLN A 36 32.40 -24.89 12.79
CA GLN A 36 32.37 -26.30 12.35
C GLN A 36 32.69 -26.45 10.87
N MET A 37 32.57 -25.36 10.11
CA MET A 37 33.02 -25.26 8.73
C MET A 37 34.05 -24.13 8.66
N LEU A 38 35.16 -24.37 7.98
CA LEU A 38 36.21 -23.36 7.82
C LEU A 38 36.70 -23.32 6.37
N GLY A 39 36.95 -22.11 5.87
CA GLY A 39 37.49 -21.88 4.53
C GLY A 39 36.64 -22.56 3.46
N GLN A 40 37.29 -23.34 2.58
CA GLN A 40 36.69 -23.96 1.38
C GLN A 40 35.43 -24.82 1.62
N GLN A 41 35.17 -25.22 2.88
CA GLN A 41 33.92 -25.90 3.23
C GLN A 41 32.70 -24.99 3.05
N HIS A 42 32.81 -23.67 3.31
CA HIS A 42 31.73 -22.70 3.08
C HIS A 42 31.44 -22.42 1.60
N ASP A 43 32.40 -22.70 0.71
CA ASP A 43 32.19 -22.56 -0.73
C ASP A 43 31.36 -23.71 -1.31
N THR A 44 31.35 -24.86 -0.65
CA THR A 44 30.76 -26.11 -1.20
C THR A 44 29.45 -26.52 -0.54
N ALA A 45 29.16 -26.02 0.67
CA ALA A 45 27.89 -26.26 1.35
C ALA A 45 27.30 -25.01 1.99
N PHE A 46 25.98 -24.86 1.85
CA PHE A 46 25.18 -23.85 2.51
C PHE A 46 24.89 -24.29 3.93
N THR A 47 25.21 -23.43 4.89
CA THR A 47 24.98 -23.66 6.31
C THR A 47 24.56 -22.38 7.01
N VAL A 48 23.73 -22.53 8.04
CA VAL A 48 23.37 -21.48 8.97
C VAL A 48 23.61 -22.04 10.37
N ALA A 49 24.47 -21.39 11.15
CA ALA A 49 24.80 -21.87 12.49
C ALA A 49 23.52 -22.05 13.33
N LYS A 50 23.44 -23.10 14.15
CA LYS A 50 22.29 -23.43 15.00
C LYS A 50 21.00 -23.72 14.21
N MET A 51 21.09 -23.95 12.90
CA MET A 51 19.98 -24.39 12.05
C MET A 51 20.21 -25.86 11.68
N MET A 52 19.84 -26.75 12.61
CA MET A 52 20.02 -28.20 12.47
C MET A 52 18.96 -28.85 11.60
N ASP A 53 17.82 -28.19 11.41
CA ASP A 53 16.70 -28.64 10.57
C ASP A 53 17.02 -28.39 9.09
N LEU A 54 17.09 -29.47 8.32
CA LEU A 54 17.36 -29.43 6.88
C LEU A 54 16.26 -28.74 6.08
N ASP A 55 14.99 -28.85 6.47
CA ASP A 55 13.88 -28.18 5.78
C ASP A 55 13.92 -26.68 6.02
N LEU A 56 14.28 -26.28 7.24
CA LEU A 56 14.49 -24.88 7.61
C LEU A 56 15.66 -24.31 6.80
N LEU A 57 16.79 -25.02 6.78
CA LEU A 57 17.99 -24.63 6.04
C LEU A 57 17.73 -24.56 4.52
N ASN A 58 16.98 -25.51 3.98
CA ASN A 58 16.57 -25.51 2.57
C ASN A 58 15.65 -24.33 2.24
N THR A 59 14.76 -23.96 3.15
CA THR A 59 13.87 -22.81 2.95
C THR A 59 14.65 -21.49 2.95
N VAL A 60 15.60 -21.31 3.86
CA VAL A 60 16.49 -20.13 3.85
C VAL A 60 17.30 -20.09 2.56
N LYS A 61 17.88 -21.22 2.13
CA LYS A 61 18.62 -21.32 0.87
C LYS A 61 17.73 -20.96 -0.31
N GLY A 62 16.51 -21.50 -0.39
CA GLY A 62 15.57 -21.24 -1.49
C GLY A 62 15.13 -19.77 -1.60
N GLN A 63 14.99 -19.08 -0.47
CA GLN A 63 14.72 -17.63 -0.49
C GLN A 63 15.93 -16.83 -0.99
N LEU A 64 17.14 -17.21 -0.61
CA LEU A 64 18.37 -16.60 -1.15
C LEU A 64 18.55 -16.92 -2.65
N ASP A 65 18.26 -18.15 -3.08
CA ASP A 65 18.28 -18.55 -4.51
C ASP A 65 17.34 -17.64 -5.31
N LYS A 66 16.14 -17.37 -4.78
CA LYS A 66 15.16 -16.47 -5.40
C LYS A 66 15.69 -15.04 -5.48
N VAL A 67 16.22 -14.50 -4.37
CA VAL A 67 16.74 -13.13 -4.34
C VAL A 67 17.91 -12.95 -5.32
N ILE A 68 18.84 -13.92 -5.39
CA ILE A 68 19.97 -13.89 -6.33
C ILE A 68 19.47 -13.96 -7.79
N ALA A 69 18.44 -14.76 -8.06
CA ALA A 69 17.90 -14.92 -9.41
C ALA A 69 17.05 -13.73 -9.88
N THR A 70 16.35 -13.04 -8.97
CA THR A 70 15.41 -11.96 -9.31
C THR A 70 15.89 -10.55 -8.97
N GLY A 71 17.02 -10.40 -8.27
CA GLY A 71 17.52 -9.11 -7.78
C GLY A 71 16.72 -8.52 -6.61
N GLY A 72 16.17 -9.37 -5.75
CA GLY A 72 15.32 -8.95 -4.62
C GLY A 72 16.07 -8.19 -3.51
N THR A 73 15.34 -7.53 -2.62
CA THR A 73 15.93 -6.69 -1.55
C THR A 73 16.08 -7.43 -0.20
N LEU A 74 16.83 -6.84 0.73
CA LEU A 74 16.95 -7.33 2.10
C LEU A 74 15.59 -7.30 2.84
N ASP A 75 14.76 -6.30 2.55
CA ASP A 75 13.44 -6.16 3.18
C ASP A 75 12.49 -7.23 2.68
N GLU A 76 12.48 -7.51 1.36
CA GLU A 76 11.74 -8.65 0.81
C GLU A 76 12.22 -9.99 1.40
N PHE A 77 13.54 -10.16 1.58
CA PHE A 77 14.09 -11.36 2.23
C PHE A 77 13.61 -11.49 3.69
N LYS A 78 13.57 -10.39 4.45
CA LYS A 78 13.07 -10.35 5.83
C LYS A 78 11.56 -10.62 5.88
N GLU A 79 10.75 -9.92 5.09
CA GLU A 79 9.29 -10.08 5.06
C GLU A 79 8.86 -11.51 4.74
N ASN A 80 9.55 -12.17 3.80
CA ASN A 80 9.21 -13.54 3.42
C ASN A 80 9.66 -14.58 4.45
N LEU A 81 10.78 -14.34 5.14
CA LEU A 81 11.41 -15.37 5.98
C LEU A 81 11.09 -15.23 7.47
N ILE A 82 10.84 -14.02 7.98
CA ILE A 82 10.51 -13.78 9.40
C ILE A 82 9.26 -14.56 9.83
N PRO A 83 8.11 -14.48 9.12
CA PRO A 83 6.91 -15.21 9.52
C PRO A 83 7.12 -16.74 9.50
N PHE A 84 7.91 -17.23 8.54
CA PHE A 84 8.23 -18.65 8.43
C PHE A 84 9.10 -19.15 9.60
N LEU A 85 10.16 -18.42 9.93
CA LEU A 85 11.07 -18.78 11.02
C LEU A 85 10.39 -18.68 12.39
N GLN A 86 9.54 -17.66 12.60
CA GLN A 86 8.71 -17.53 13.79
C GLN A 86 7.76 -18.72 13.94
N LYS A 87 7.05 -19.08 12.86
CA LYS A 87 6.15 -20.25 12.84
C LYS A 87 6.87 -21.57 13.10
N LYS A 88 8.12 -21.70 12.65
CA LYS A 88 8.98 -22.88 12.87
C LYS A 88 9.68 -22.87 14.23
N GLY A 89 9.43 -21.87 15.08
CA GLY A 89 10.02 -21.76 16.41
C GLY A 89 11.50 -21.39 16.41
N TRP A 90 12.07 -20.98 15.28
CA TRP A 90 13.47 -20.56 15.16
C TRP A 90 13.58 -19.03 15.24
N TRP A 91 13.11 -18.43 16.34
CA TRP A 91 13.10 -16.96 16.51
C TRP A 91 13.32 -16.56 17.97
N GLY A 92 14.03 -15.45 18.19
CA GLY A 92 14.31 -14.95 19.53
C GLY A 92 15.44 -15.67 20.26
N GLN A 93 15.55 -15.43 21.57
CA GLN A 93 16.46 -16.17 22.45
C GLN A 93 15.81 -17.48 22.89
N GLN A 94 16.54 -18.58 22.80
CA GLN A 94 16.09 -19.88 23.27
C GLN A 94 17.22 -20.63 23.97
N ASP A 95 16.84 -21.40 24.98
CA ASP A 95 17.70 -22.37 25.65
C ASP A 95 17.83 -23.60 24.77
N ILE A 96 19.04 -23.82 24.24
CA ILE A 96 19.34 -24.99 23.42
C ILE A 96 20.45 -25.82 24.07
N ILE A 97 20.30 -27.14 23.99
CA ILE A 97 21.28 -28.09 24.53
C ILE A 97 22.46 -28.15 23.57
N GLY A 98 23.62 -27.66 24.00
CA GLY A 98 24.86 -27.69 23.23
C GLY A 98 25.50 -29.07 23.14
N PRO A 99 26.44 -29.28 22.20
CA PRO A 99 27.26 -30.49 22.15
C PRO A 99 28.07 -30.59 23.45
N GLY A 100 27.64 -31.47 24.36
CA GLY A 100 28.11 -31.57 25.74
C GLY A 100 26.99 -31.66 26.79
N GLY A 101 25.72 -31.51 26.40
CA GLY A 101 24.57 -31.61 27.33
C GLY A 101 24.30 -30.33 28.14
N VAL A 102 25.10 -29.27 27.93
CA VAL A 102 24.96 -27.99 28.62
C VAL A 102 23.89 -27.14 27.94
N VAL A 103 22.91 -26.68 28.71
CA VAL A 103 21.90 -25.72 28.26
C VAL A 103 22.55 -24.35 28.09
N ASN A 104 22.49 -23.80 26.87
CA ASN A 104 22.98 -22.47 26.57
C ASN A 104 21.82 -21.63 26.01
N THR A 105 21.57 -20.46 26.60
CA THR A 105 20.68 -19.45 26.02
C THR A 105 21.35 -18.83 24.81
N VAL A 106 20.74 -18.94 23.63
CA VAL A 106 21.29 -18.40 22.39
C VAL A 106 20.26 -17.64 21.58
N GLN A 107 20.71 -16.65 20.83
CA GLN A 107 19.90 -16.01 19.80
C GLN A 107 19.77 -16.92 18.57
N LEU A 108 18.54 -17.38 18.27
CA LEU A 108 18.17 -18.05 17.03
C LEU A 108 17.88 -17.00 15.95
N GLY A 109 16.64 -16.83 15.48
CA GLY A 109 16.30 -15.78 14.52
C GLY A 109 16.27 -14.37 15.13
N SER A 110 16.77 -13.38 14.38
CA SER A 110 16.56 -11.94 14.60
C SER A 110 16.71 -11.19 13.28
N ALA A 111 16.15 -9.97 13.18
CA ALA A 111 16.27 -9.16 11.96
C ALA A 111 17.75 -8.85 11.61
N SER A 112 18.56 -8.53 12.62
CA SER A 112 20.01 -8.28 12.46
C SER A 112 20.77 -9.53 12.00
N ARG A 113 20.41 -10.70 12.55
CA ARG A 113 21.05 -11.96 12.17
C ARG A 113 20.68 -12.40 10.75
N LEU A 114 19.42 -12.20 10.35
CA LEU A 114 18.99 -12.44 8.96
C LEU A 114 19.74 -11.55 7.98
N GLU A 115 19.99 -10.31 8.35
CA GLU A 115 20.82 -9.41 7.56
C GLU A 115 22.27 -9.90 7.43
N THR A 116 22.89 -10.40 8.51
CA THR A 116 24.22 -11.00 8.42
C THR A 116 24.23 -12.24 7.51
N ILE A 117 23.23 -13.12 7.63
CA ILE A 117 23.08 -14.31 6.77
C ILE A 117 22.94 -13.89 5.30
N PHE A 118 22.06 -12.93 5.03
CA PHE A 118 21.81 -12.39 3.70
C PHE A 118 23.08 -11.82 3.07
N ARG A 119 23.70 -10.86 3.76
CA ARG A 119 24.90 -10.15 3.27
C ARG A 119 26.07 -11.11 3.03
N THR A 120 26.37 -11.98 3.99
CA THR A 120 27.50 -12.90 3.91
C THR A 120 27.36 -13.85 2.72
N ASN A 121 26.19 -14.46 2.54
CA ASN A 121 25.97 -15.40 1.44
C ASN A 121 25.94 -14.73 0.07
N LEU A 122 25.30 -13.56 -0.02
CA LEU A 122 25.19 -12.82 -1.28
C LEU A 122 26.57 -12.32 -1.75
N GLN A 123 27.38 -11.78 -0.84
CA GLN A 123 28.73 -11.31 -1.15
C GLN A 123 29.65 -12.44 -1.62
N SER A 124 29.65 -13.59 -0.92
CA SER A 124 30.45 -14.74 -1.37
C SER A 124 29.98 -15.29 -2.73
N ALA A 125 28.68 -15.25 -3.03
CA ALA A 125 28.16 -15.71 -4.32
C ALA A 125 28.59 -14.81 -5.47
N TYR A 126 28.51 -13.48 -5.30
CA TYR A 126 28.99 -12.52 -6.30
C TYR A 126 30.51 -12.53 -6.44
N ALA A 127 31.25 -12.65 -5.34
CA ALA A 127 32.71 -12.75 -5.38
C ALA A 127 33.19 -13.95 -6.21
N ALA A 128 32.50 -15.09 -6.11
CA ALA A 128 32.80 -16.26 -6.92
C ALA A 128 32.53 -16.02 -8.42
N GLY A 129 31.38 -15.46 -8.77
CA GLY A 129 31.07 -15.12 -10.17
C GLY A 129 32.01 -14.04 -10.75
N HIS A 130 32.40 -13.07 -9.92
CA HIS A 130 33.35 -12.04 -10.33
C HIS A 130 34.74 -12.64 -10.61
N TRP A 131 35.16 -13.67 -9.86
CA TRP A 131 36.43 -14.36 -10.11
C TRP A 131 36.45 -15.07 -11.47
N ASP A 132 35.35 -15.69 -11.89
CA ASP A 132 35.25 -16.30 -13.22
C ASP A 132 35.38 -15.25 -14.34
N SER A 133 34.76 -14.08 -14.15
CA SER A 133 34.92 -12.94 -15.05
C SER A 133 36.36 -12.43 -15.07
N ILE A 134 37.02 -12.33 -13.91
CA ILE A 134 38.43 -11.93 -13.80
C ILE A 134 39.31 -12.88 -14.58
N MET A 135 39.11 -14.18 -14.42
CA MET A 135 39.88 -15.21 -15.12
C MET A 135 39.64 -15.19 -16.64
N ALA A 136 38.43 -14.85 -17.09
CA ALA A 136 38.11 -14.72 -18.50
C ALA A 136 38.82 -13.54 -19.17
N ASN A 137 39.05 -12.45 -18.43
CA ASN A 137 39.70 -11.22 -18.90
C ASN A 137 41.18 -11.14 -18.50
N ALA A 138 41.76 -12.21 -17.97
CA ALA A 138 43.10 -12.19 -17.39
C ALA A 138 44.22 -11.87 -18.39
N ASP A 139 43.97 -12.09 -19.69
CA ASP A 139 44.91 -11.78 -20.76
C ASP A 139 44.99 -10.26 -21.03
N ASP A 140 43.85 -9.55 -20.95
CA ASP A 140 43.76 -8.11 -21.23
C ASP A 140 44.01 -7.26 -19.97
N GLN A 141 43.53 -7.71 -18.81
CA GLN A 141 43.65 -6.99 -17.53
C GLN A 141 44.25 -7.90 -16.44
N PRO A 142 45.59 -8.08 -16.43
CA PRO A 142 46.25 -9.10 -15.60
C PRO A 142 46.43 -8.71 -14.13
N TYR A 143 46.05 -7.49 -13.73
CA TYR A 143 46.22 -6.99 -12.36
C TYR A 143 44.89 -6.85 -11.63
N LEU A 144 44.92 -7.06 -10.32
CA LEU A 144 43.82 -6.76 -9.42
C LEU A 144 44.27 -5.74 -8.40
N MET A 145 43.44 -4.74 -8.15
CA MET A 145 43.56 -3.81 -7.04
C MET A 145 42.55 -4.18 -5.96
N TYR A 146 42.99 -4.24 -4.72
CA TYR A 146 42.09 -4.36 -3.57
C TYR A 146 41.39 -3.02 -3.34
N ASP A 147 40.06 -3.02 -3.31
CA ASP A 147 39.24 -1.82 -3.14
C ASP A 147 38.54 -1.88 -1.78
N ALA A 148 39.00 -1.06 -0.83
CA ALA A 148 38.36 -0.92 0.46
C ALA A 148 37.46 0.31 0.47
N VAL A 149 36.20 0.15 0.88
CA VAL A 149 35.26 1.29 0.99
C VAL A 149 35.83 2.37 1.91
N ASP A 150 36.01 3.58 1.38
CA ASP A 150 36.58 4.71 2.12
C ASP A 150 35.55 5.39 3.01
N ASP A 151 35.16 4.70 4.08
CA ASP A 151 34.28 5.25 5.12
C ASP A 151 34.76 4.94 6.55
N TYR A 152 34.03 5.48 7.53
CA TYR A 152 34.34 5.30 8.95
C TYR A 152 34.04 3.87 9.47
N ALA A 153 33.30 3.06 8.72
CA ALA A 153 32.88 1.72 9.11
C ALA A 153 33.81 0.62 8.56
N THR A 154 34.69 0.94 7.61
CA THR A 154 35.74 0.02 7.16
C THR A 154 36.83 -0.15 8.21
N ARG A 155 37.15 -1.41 8.53
CA ARG A 155 38.17 -1.79 9.52
C ARG A 155 39.55 -1.25 9.10
N ASP A 156 40.34 -0.77 10.06
CA ASP A 156 41.70 -0.26 9.78
C ASP A 156 42.61 -1.29 9.10
N THR A 157 42.42 -2.57 9.40
CA THR A 157 43.13 -3.66 8.73
C THR A 157 42.79 -3.76 7.25
N HIS A 158 41.55 -3.48 6.84
CA HIS A 158 41.14 -3.49 5.44
C HIS A 158 41.54 -2.19 4.73
N LYS A 159 41.49 -1.03 5.42
CA LYS A 159 41.98 0.25 4.88
C LYS A 159 43.46 0.19 4.47
N LYS A 160 44.26 -0.56 5.22
CA LYS A 160 45.69 -0.82 4.89
C LYS A 160 45.89 -1.67 3.63
N LEU A 161 44.84 -2.35 3.17
CA LEU A 161 44.85 -3.12 1.94
C LEU A 161 44.37 -2.29 0.74
N ASP A 162 43.78 -1.11 0.97
CA ASP A 162 43.29 -0.27 -0.12
C ASP A 162 44.40 0.07 -1.11
N GLN A 163 44.08 0.01 -2.40
CA GLN A 163 45.00 0.26 -3.51
C GLN A 163 46.21 -0.69 -3.58
N VAL A 164 46.18 -1.82 -2.86
CA VAL A 164 47.18 -2.88 -3.01
C VAL A 164 46.93 -3.61 -4.33
N VAL A 165 47.91 -3.54 -5.23
CA VAL A 165 47.85 -4.16 -6.55
C VAL A 165 48.75 -5.39 -6.62
N TYR A 166 48.19 -6.51 -7.10
CA TYR A 166 48.92 -7.74 -7.39
C TYR A 166 48.42 -8.39 -8.69
N PRO A 167 49.28 -9.12 -9.43
CA PRO A 167 48.83 -9.96 -10.54
C PRO A 167 47.76 -10.98 -10.07
N ILE A 168 46.81 -11.35 -10.93
CA ILE A 168 45.72 -12.30 -10.62
C ILE A 168 46.25 -13.61 -10.01
N GLY A 169 47.40 -14.10 -10.48
CA GLY A 169 48.02 -15.34 -10.01
C GLY A 169 48.75 -15.25 -8.67
N HIS A 170 48.84 -14.07 -8.05
CA HIS A 170 49.63 -13.88 -6.83
C HIS A 170 48.99 -14.58 -5.60
N PRO A 171 49.79 -15.18 -4.69
CA PRO A 171 49.27 -15.88 -3.49
C PRO A 171 48.40 -15.03 -2.56
N PHE A 172 48.54 -13.71 -2.62
CA PHE A 172 47.68 -12.77 -1.87
C PHE A 172 46.19 -13.04 -2.13
N TRP A 173 45.82 -13.28 -3.39
CA TRP A 173 44.43 -13.53 -3.78
C TRP A 173 43.91 -14.91 -3.36
N GLU A 174 44.73 -15.77 -2.77
CA GLU A 174 44.25 -17.04 -2.20
C GLU A 174 43.59 -16.85 -0.83
N THR A 175 43.98 -15.80 -0.10
CA THR A 175 43.54 -15.59 1.29
C THR A 175 42.90 -14.23 1.55
N TYR A 176 43.19 -13.20 0.74
CA TYR A 176 42.68 -11.84 0.90
C TYR A 176 41.61 -11.45 -0.12
N TYR A 177 41.08 -12.39 -0.91
CA TYR A 177 40.03 -12.09 -1.88
C TYR A 177 38.67 -11.91 -1.18
N PRO A 178 38.05 -10.70 -1.21
CA PRO A 178 36.84 -10.42 -0.45
C PRO A 178 35.66 -11.35 -0.78
N PRO A 179 34.74 -11.61 0.18
CA PRO A 179 34.64 -10.99 1.50
C PRO A 179 35.65 -11.55 2.52
N ASN A 180 36.32 -10.66 3.27
CA ASN A 180 37.38 -11.05 4.22
C ASN A 180 36.91 -11.19 5.67
N ASP A 181 35.68 -10.76 6.00
CA ASP A 181 35.08 -10.92 7.34
C ASP A 181 33.56 -10.67 7.25
N TYR A 182 32.83 -10.89 8.35
CA TYR A 182 31.42 -10.52 8.43
C TYR A 182 31.22 -9.02 8.16
N ASN A 183 30.16 -8.71 7.39
CA ASN A 183 29.82 -7.37 6.93
C ASN A 183 30.96 -6.68 6.17
N CYS A 184 31.89 -7.44 5.56
CA CYS A 184 32.89 -6.89 4.66
C CYS A 184 32.21 -6.21 3.46
N ARG A 185 32.70 -5.05 3.03
CA ARG A 185 32.18 -4.33 1.85
C ARG A 185 33.25 -4.07 0.80
N CYS A 186 34.46 -4.57 1.05
CA CYS A 186 35.58 -4.47 0.13
C CYS A 186 35.35 -5.34 -1.10
N GLY A 187 35.96 -4.95 -2.22
CA GLY A 187 35.95 -5.67 -3.49
C GLY A 187 37.32 -5.73 -4.13
N VAL A 188 37.35 -6.06 -5.42
CA VAL A 188 38.54 -5.92 -6.25
C VAL A 188 38.17 -5.18 -7.54
N ILE A 189 39.14 -4.46 -8.11
CA ILE A 189 39.04 -3.82 -9.41
C ILE A 189 40.09 -4.48 -10.31
N GLN A 190 39.66 -4.98 -11.47
CA GLN A 190 40.55 -5.55 -12.47
C GLN A 190 41.14 -4.42 -13.32
N MET A 191 42.45 -4.48 -13.57
CA MET A 191 43.21 -3.40 -14.18
C MET A 191 44.21 -3.91 -15.22
N ASP A 192 44.43 -3.13 -16.26
CA ASP A 192 45.56 -3.30 -17.17
C ASP A 192 46.84 -2.59 -16.68
N ALA A 193 47.94 -2.75 -17.42
CA ALA A 193 49.23 -2.15 -17.05
C ALA A 193 49.24 -0.61 -17.14
N ASP A 194 48.49 -0.05 -18.08
CA ASP A 194 48.42 1.39 -18.34
C ASP A 194 47.60 2.08 -17.25
N GLU A 195 46.50 1.47 -16.80
CA GLU A 195 45.68 1.94 -15.68
C GLU A 195 46.47 1.93 -14.36
N VAL A 196 47.22 0.85 -14.09
CA VAL A 196 48.10 0.77 -12.92
C VAL A 196 49.16 1.89 -12.94
N ALA A 197 49.75 2.15 -14.12
CA ALA A 197 50.72 3.22 -14.31
C ALA A 197 50.10 4.62 -14.17
N ALA A 198 48.93 4.84 -14.77
CA ALA A 198 48.19 6.11 -14.75
C ALA A 198 47.77 6.51 -13.33
N MET A 199 47.38 5.53 -12.50
CA MET A 199 47.05 5.74 -11.09
C MET A 199 48.28 5.84 -10.18
N GLY A 200 49.50 5.68 -10.71
CA GLY A 200 50.75 5.73 -9.93
C GLY A 200 50.88 4.60 -8.90
N LEU A 201 50.14 3.50 -9.11
CA LEU A 201 50.12 2.36 -8.20
C LEU A 201 51.38 1.52 -8.39
N LYS A 202 51.90 0.96 -7.29
CA LYS A 202 53.05 0.05 -7.35
C LYS A 202 52.59 -1.36 -7.03
N ILE A 203 52.93 -2.29 -7.91
CA ILE A 203 52.67 -3.71 -7.71
C ILE A 203 53.48 -4.19 -6.50
N GLY A 204 52.79 -4.82 -5.53
CA GLY A 204 53.42 -5.57 -4.45
C GLY A 204 54.03 -4.76 -3.30
N LYS A 205 53.19 -4.09 -2.51
CA LYS A 205 53.61 -3.36 -1.29
C LYS A 205 53.22 -4.01 0.03
N HIS A 206 52.24 -4.92 0.04
CA HIS A 206 51.68 -5.43 1.29
C HIS A 206 52.41 -6.69 1.78
N LYS A 207 52.96 -6.63 3.00
CA LYS A 207 53.55 -7.80 3.65
C LYS A 207 52.45 -8.62 4.31
N MET A 208 52.28 -9.88 3.88
CA MET A 208 51.30 -10.78 4.50
C MET A 208 51.77 -11.19 5.89
N GLU A 209 51.05 -10.71 6.92
CA GLU A 209 51.26 -11.07 8.32
C GLU A 209 50.20 -12.06 8.79
N TYR A 210 50.54 -12.92 9.74
CA TYR A 210 49.66 -13.96 10.24
C TYR A 210 49.67 -13.99 11.77
N TYR A 211 48.53 -14.34 12.37
CA TYR A 211 48.40 -14.56 13.81
C TYR A 211 47.87 -15.97 14.10
N PRO A 212 48.32 -16.61 15.20
CA PRO A 212 47.76 -17.88 15.64
C PRO A 212 46.36 -17.66 16.22
N TRP A 213 45.38 -18.37 15.69
CA TRP A 213 44.01 -18.40 16.20
C TRP A 213 43.66 -19.82 16.66
N VAL A 214 43.25 -19.97 17.92
CA VAL A 214 42.80 -21.25 18.47
C VAL A 214 41.31 -21.40 18.22
N SER A 215 40.91 -22.43 17.47
CA SER A 215 39.52 -22.76 17.21
C SER A 215 38.79 -23.04 18.52
N PRO A 216 37.74 -22.27 18.88
CA PRO A 216 36.99 -22.47 20.13
C PRO A 216 36.30 -23.83 20.21
N LEU A 217 36.11 -24.50 19.07
CA LEU A 217 35.43 -25.78 18.98
C LEU A 217 36.38 -26.98 18.99
N SER A 218 37.45 -26.92 18.19
CA SER A 218 38.36 -28.06 18.01
C SER A 218 39.61 -27.97 18.87
N GLY A 219 39.90 -26.82 19.49
CA GLY A 219 41.14 -26.54 20.20
C GLY A 219 42.38 -26.46 19.30
N LYS A 220 42.24 -26.66 17.98
CA LYS A 220 43.34 -26.61 17.02
C LYS A 220 43.75 -25.17 16.75
N THR A 221 45.06 -24.93 16.68
CA THR A 221 45.62 -23.63 16.31
C THR A 221 45.73 -23.53 14.79
N HIS A 222 45.17 -22.47 14.21
CA HIS A 222 45.24 -22.13 12.80
C HIS A 222 46.02 -20.83 12.62
N SER A 223 46.77 -20.72 11.53
CA SER A 223 47.45 -19.47 11.15
C SER A 223 46.52 -18.66 10.26
N ILE A 224 46.08 -17.49 10.72
CA ILE A 224 45.10 -16.64 10.02
C ILE A 224 45.78 -15.34 9.57
N PRO A 225 45.58 -14.89 8.32
CA PRO A 225 46.14 -13.63 7.86
C PRO A 225 45.55 -12.42 8.63
N VAL A 226 46.38 -11.44 8.95
CA VAL A 226 45.94 -10.21 9.63
C VAL A 226 45.01 -9.43 8.70
N GLY A 227 43.80 -9.12 9.18
CA GLY A 227 42.77 -8.47 8.36
C GLY A 227 41.85 -9.43 7.60
N VAL A 228 41.97 -10.73 7.84
CA VAL A 228 41.01 -11.74 7.38
C VAL A 228 40.45 -12.48 8.58
N GLY A 229 39.12 -12.54 8.68
CA GLY A 229 38.42 -13.25 9.75
C GLY A 229 38.59 -14.77 9.63
N PRO A 230 38.64 -15.52 10.75
CA PRO A 230 38.69 -16.97 10.72
C PRO A 230 37.49 -17.56 9.93
N GLY A 231 37.78 -18.36 8.90
CA GLY A 231 36.77 -18.94 8.01
C GLY A 231 36.57 -18.18 6.70
N PHE A 232 37.12 -16.96 6.56
CA PHE A 232 37.12 -16.17 5.32
C PHE A 232 38.46 -16.24 4.57
N ASN A 233 39.47 -16.90 5.13
CA ASN A 233 40.83 -17.03 4.62
C ASN A 233 40.95 -18.01 3.41
N HIS A 234 40.16 -17.74 2.38
CA HIS A 234 40.04 -18.51 1.15
C HIS A 234 39.52 -17.62 0.02
N ASN A 235 39.73 -18.05 -1.22
CA ASN A 235 39.14 -17.43 -2.39
C ASN A 235 37.89 -18.21 -2.83
N SER A 236 36.72 -17.63 -2.58
CA SER A 236 35.43 -18.27 -2.92
C SER A 236 35.25 -18.57 -4.42
N GLY A 237 35.99 -17.90 -5.31
CA GLY A 237 35.98 -18.19 -6.75
C GLY A 237 36.82 -19.40 -7.17
N LYS A 238 37.96 -19.65 -6.51
CA LYS A 238 38.85 -20.78 -6.86
C LYS A 238 38.32 -22.16 -6.40
N SER A 239 37.63 -22.21 -5.27
CA SER A 239 37.29 -23.48 -4.60
C SER A 239 36.13 -24.26 -5.22
N TYR A 240 35.25 -23.60 -5.98
CA TYR A 240 34.12 -24.22 -6.69
C TYR A 240 34.54 -25.18 -7.83
N LEU A 241 35.48 -24.74 -8.68
CA LEU A 241 35.96 -25.51 -9.83
C LEU A 241 36.65 -26.83 -9.43
N ALA A 242 37.33 -26.82 -8.26
CA ALA A 242 37.96 -28.01 -7.71
C ALA A 242 36.94 -29.07 -7.29
N LYS A 243 35.80 -28.67 -6.69
CA LYS A 243 34.77 -29.60 -6.21
C LYS A 243 33.86 -30.13 -7.31
N LEU A 244 33.62 -29.39 -8.39
CA LEU A 244 32.93 -29.92 -9.59
C LEU A 244 33.65 -31.16 -10.15
N LYS A 245 34.98 -31.10 -10.25
CA LYS A 245 35.83 -32.22 -10.68
C LYS A 245 35.74 -33.39 -9.69
N GLU A 246 35.77 -33.13 -8.39
CA GLU A 246 35.68 -34.16 -7.35
C GLU A 246 34.29 -34.82 -7.25
N THR A 247 33.21 -34.05 -7.44
CA THR A 247 31.82 -34.53 -7.38
C THR A 247 31.46 -35.35 -8.62
N GLN A 248 32.01 -35.00 -9.79
CA GLN A 248 31.97 -35.85 -10.99
C GLN A 248 32.70 -37.18 -10.74
N ALA A 249 33.89 -37.16 -10.14
CA ALA A 249 34.64 -38.37 -9.80
C ALA A 249 33.90 -39.26 -8.78
N THR A 250 33.26 -38.66 -7.77
CA THR A 250 32.48 -39.38 -6.74
C THR A 250 31.20 -39.99 -7.31
N LYS A 251 30.51 -39.29 -8.24
CA LYS A 251 29.36 -39.83 -8.99
C LYS A 251 29.77 -41.00 -9.88
N LEU A 252 30.98 -40.97 -10.46
CA LEU A 252 31.52 -42.08 -11.26
C LEU A 252 31.77 -43.35 -10.44
N GLY A 253 32.21 -43.21 -9.19
CA GLY A 253 32.48 -44.34 -8.29
C GLY A 253 31.23 -45.08 -7.80
N LYS A 254 30.04 -44.46 -7.87
CA LYS A 254 28.76 -45.02 -7.40
C LYS A 254 27.90 -45.67 -8.50
N MET A 255 28.36 -45.69 -9.75
CA MET A 255 27.64 -46.28 -10.89
C MET A 255 27.93 -47.77 -11.05
N ASP A 256 27.04 -48.54 -11.69
CA ASP A 256 27.24 -49.96 -11.96
C ASP A 256 28.39 -50.23 -12.95
N THR A 257 28.92 -51.45 -13.00
CA THR A 257 30.14 -51.80 -13.77
C THR A 257 29.98 -51.57 -15.28
N LYS A 258 28.76 -51.67 -15.84
CA LYS A 258 28.48 -51.37 -17.25
C LYS A 258 28.47 -49.87 -17.53
N SER A 259 27.88 -49.09 -16.64
CA SER A 259 27.83 -47.63 -16.67
C SER A 259 29.19 -47.01 -16.40
N GLN A 260 30.00 -47.61 -15.51
CA GLN A 260 31.41 -47.27 -15.32
C GLN A 260 32.24 -47.57 -16.58
N THR A 261 31.98 -48.67 -17.30
CA THR A 261 32.70 -49.00 -18.52
C THR A 261 32.34 -48.06 -19.67
N ALA A 262 31.07 -47.66 -19.79
CA ALA A 262 30.63 -46.65 -20.75
C ALA A 262 31.18 -45.26 -20.44
N ALA A 263 31.19 -44.85 -19.16
CA ALA A 263 31.77 -43.60 -18.70
C ALA A 263 33.30 -43.56 -18.85
N LYS A 264 34.01 -44.65 -18.50
CA LYS A 264 35.46 -44.80 -18.73
C LYS A 264 35.82 -44.80 -20.22
N LYS A 265 34.95 -45.29 -21.10
CA LYS A 265 35.16 -45.25 -22.57
C LYS A 265 34.94 -43.85 -23.14
N GLY A 266 34.07 -43.03 -22.54
CA GLY A 266 33.90 -41.60 -22.86
C GLY A 266 35.02 -40.70 -22.30
N ILE A 267 35.56 -41.02 -21.12
CA ILE A 267 36.70 -40.31 -20.50
C ILE A 267 38.02 -40.67 -21.20
N LYS A 268 38.24 -41.95 -21.51
CA LYS A 268 39.42 -42.37 -22.28
C LYS A 268 39.42 -41.82 -23.71
N ALA A 269 38.24 -41.58 -24.30
CA ALA A 269 38.11 -40.92 -25.60
C ALA A 269 38.35 -39.39 -25.58
N THR A 270 38.32 -38.77 -24.40
CA THR A 270 38.64 -37.34 -24.21
C THR A 270 40.09 -37.14 -23.80
N ASP A 271 40.65 -38.03 -22.95
CA ASP A 271 42.06 -38.01 -22.58
C ASP A 271 42.98 -38.50 -23.72
N ASP A 272 42.64 -39.58 -24.44
CA ASP A 272 43.46 -40.03 -25.59
C ASP A 272 43.41 -39.03 -26.77
N LYS A 273 42.38 -38.18 -26.84
CA LYS A 273 42.30 -37.03 -27.78
C LYS A 273 43.08 -35.81 -27.31
N ALA A 274 43.29 -35.63 -26.01
CA ALA A 274 44.16 -34.57 -25.49
C ALA A 274 45.64 -34.92 -25.70
N THR A 275 46.03 -36.18 -25.51
CA THR A 275 47.43 -36.61 -25.61
C THR A 275 47.89 -36.83 -27.06
N LYS A 276 47.01 -37.27 -27.99
CA LYS A 276 47.37 -37.40 -29.42
C LYS A 276 47.22 -36.10 -30.24
N LYS A 277 46.48 -35.09 -29.77
CA LYS A 277 46.31 -33.80 -30.47
C LYS A 277 47.42 -32.80 -30.18
N ASN A 278 48.25 -33.05 -29.16
CA ASN A 278 49.48 -32.28 -28.90
C ASN A 278 50.69 -32.75 -29.72
N ALA A 279 50.59 -33.87 -30.45
CA ALA A 279 51.70 -34.43 -31.24
C ALA A 279 51.61 -34.18 -32.76
N THR A 280 50.49 -33.69 -33.29
CA THR A 280 50.28 -33.54 -34.75
C THR A 280 49.48 -32.29 -35.14
N MET A 281 49.90 -31.12 -34.66
CA MET A 281 49.50 -29.84 -35.25
C MET A 281 50.71 -28.90 -35.33
N GLY A 282 51.65 -29.26 -36.19
CA GLY A 282 52.41 -28.27 -36.94
C GLY A 282 51.58 -27.87 -38.16
N ASP A 283 51.55 -26.57 -38.48
CA ASP A 283 51.05 -25.98 -39.73
C ASP A 283 49.55 -25.70 -39.92
N ILE A 284 48.87 -25.12 -38.92
CA ILE A 284 47.67 -24.30 -39.20
C ILE A 284 47.69 -23.02 -38.35
N GLY A 285 47.67 -21.87 -39.02
CA GLY A 285 47.80 -20.54 -38.41
C GLY A 285 46.73 -20.19 -37.35
N PRO A 286 47.01 -19.20 -36.47
CA PRO A 286 46.22 -18.91 -35.27
C PRO A 286 44.74 -18.57 -35.54
N ASP A 287 44.42 -17.89 -36.65
CA ASP A 287 43.05 -17.50 -36.98
C ASP A 287 42.15 -18.68 -37.36
N ALA A 288 42.66 -19.63 -38.14
CA ALA A 288 41.91 -20.83 -38.50
C ALA A 288 41.70 -21.77 -37.28
N ARG A 289 42.64 -21.75 -36.32
CA ARG A 289 42.52 -22.47 -35.05
C ARG A 289 41.48 -21.85 -34.12
N ALA A 290 41.41 -20.52 -34.08
CA ALA A 290 40.40 -19.78 -33.33
C ALA A 290 38.99 -20.00 -33.91
N GLN A 291 38.85 -19.91 -35.23
CA GLN A 291 37.57 -20.16 -35.92
C GLN A 291 37.08 -21.61 -35.75
N ALA A 292 37.96 -22.61 -35.87
CA ALA A 292 37.59 -24.00 -35.64
C ALA A 292 37.21 -24.29 -34.17
N LYS A 293 37.84 -23.62 -33.21
CA LYS A 293 37.51 -23.73 -31.78
C LYS A 293 36.18 -23.04 -31.45
N ALA A 294 35.91 -21.89 -32.06
CA ALA A 294 34.65 -21.17 -31.93
C ALA A 294 33.48 -21.97 -32.53
N ALA A 295 33.64 -22.52 -33.73
CA ALA A 295 32.63 -23.37 -34.36
C ALA A 295 32.35 -24.66 -33.57
N ALA A 296 33.40 -25.29 -33.00
CA ALA A 296 33.21 -26.46 -32.15
C ALA A 296 32.49 -26.14 -30.83
N LYS A 297 32.74 -24.95 -30.26
CA LYS A 297 32.07 -24.46 -29.05
C LYS A 297 30.60 -24.13 -29.32
N ALA A 298 30.30 -23.38 -30.38
CA ALA A 298 28.94 -23.06 -30.78
C ALA A 298 28.08 -24.32 -30.96
N LYS A 299 28.66 -25.36 -31.58
CA LYS A 299 27.97 -26.64 -31.79
C LYS A 299 27.67 -27.36 -30.47
N ALA A 300 28.61 -27.33 -29.53
CA ALA A 300 28.47 -27.94 -28.21
C ALA A 300 27.43 -27.19 -27.35
N ASP A 301 27.44 -25.86 -27.37
CA ASP A 301 26.50 -25.02 -26.65
C ASP A 301 25.07 -25.21 -27.20
N ALA A 302 24.91 -25.31 -28.52
CA ALA A 302 23.62 -25.59 -29.14
C ALA A 302 23.07 -26.97 -28.78
N LEU A 303 23.92 -28.00 -28.74
CA LEU A 303 23.56 -29.35 -28.28
C LEU A 303 23.14 -29.38 -26.81
N HIS A 304 23.82 -28.61 -25.96
CA HIS A 304 23.49 -28.50 -24.54
C HIS A 304 22.12 -27.85 -24.35
N GLU A 305 21.85 -26.73 -25.03
CA GLU A 305 20.56 -26.05 -24.97
C GLU A 305 19.42 -26.90 -25.51
N LEU A 306 19.60 -27.61 -26.64
CA LEU A 306 18.60 -28.55 -27.16
C LEU A 306 18.30 -29.68 -26.16
N THR A 307 19.30 -30.13 -25.40
CA THR A 307 19.13 -31.13 -24.33
C THR A 307 18.30 -30.57 -23.18
N ILE A 308 18.61 -29.35 -22.73
CA ILE A 308 17.84 -28.64 -21.69
C ILE A 308 16.39 -28.43 -22.13
N ILE A 309 16.17 -28.05 -23.39
CA ILE A 309 14.83 -27.89 -23.98
C ILE A 309 14.07 -29.23 -23.99
N ALA A 310 14.71 -30.33 -24.40
CA ALA A 310 14.09 -31.66 -24.40
C ALA A 310 13.68 -32.10 -22.99
N LEU A 311 14.49 -31.78 -21.98
CA LEU A 311 14.18 -32.03 -20.57
C LEU A 311 13.06 -31.11 -20.04
N GLY A 312 12.78 -29.99 -20.71
CA GLY A 312 11.79 -28.99 -20.30
C GLY A 312 12.31 -28.01 -19.24
N GLN A 313 13.63 -27.83 -19.19
CA GLN A 313 14.33 -27.02 -18.20
C GLN A 313 14.87 -25.70 -18.79
N ALA A 314 14.46 -25.34 -20.00
CA ALA A 314 14.95 -24.11 -20.64
C ALA A 314 14.52 -22.88 -19.84
N THR A 315 15.42 -21.93 -19.68
CA THR A 315 15.21 -20.70 -18.89
C THR A 315 14.07 -19.83 -19.42
N LYS A 316 13.78 -19.89 -20.73
CA LYS A 316 12.67 -19.15 -21.38
C LYS A 316 11.85 -20.07 -22.28
N GLN A 317 10.52 -20.00 -22.12
CA GLN A 317 9.53 -20.71 -22.94
C GLN A 317 9.69 -22.25 -22.93
N ALA A 318 10.13 -22.82 -21.79
CA ALA A 318 10.47 -24.23 -21.64
C ALA A 318 9.43 -25.20 -22.18
N SER A 319 8.16 -24.99 -21.82
CA SER A 319 7.04 -25.83 -22.26
C SER A 319 6.82 -25.74 -23.78
N ILE A 320 6.89 -24.54 -24.37
CA ILE A 320 6.63 -24.32 -25.80
C ILE A 320 7.77 -24.91 -26.64
N LYS A 321 9.03 -24.61 -26.29
CA LYS A 321 10.21 -25.13 -26.97
C LYS A 321 10.25 -26.66 -26.92
N LYS A 322 9.93 -27.26 -25.76
CA LYS A 322 9.83 -28.72 -25.60
C LYS A 322 8.78 -29.32 -26.52
N THR A 323 7.59 -28.71 -26.62
CA THR A 323 6.53 -29.20 -27.51
C THR A 323 6.91 -29.10 -28.98
N ILE A 324 7.56 -28.01 -29.40
CA ILE A 324 8.03 -27.82 -30.78
C ILE A 324 9.09 -28.86 -31.12
N LEU A 325 10.12 -29.00 -30.27
CA LEU A 325 11.19 -29.96 -30.47
C LEU A 325 10.65 -31.40 -30.54
N ALA A 326 9.76 -31.79 -29.62
CA ALA A 326 9.12 -33.11 -29.65
C ALA A 326 8.24 -33.34 -30.90
N LYS A 327 7.61 -32.30 -31.45
CA LYS A 327 6.86 -32.38 -32.72
C LYS A 327 7.82 -32.56 -33.90
N TRP A 328 8.96 -31.89 -33.86
CA TRP A 328 9.98 -31.94 -34.91
C TRP A 328 10.81 -33.22 -34.89
N ASP A 329 10.93 -33.86 -33.73
CA ASP A 329 11.47 -35.21 -33.60
C ASP A 329 10.55 -36.24 -34.27
N LYS A 330 9.23 -36.07 -34.10
CA LYS A 330 8.21 -36.97 -34.69
C LYS A 330 8.04 -36.81 -36.19
N ASN A 331 8.17 -35.59 -36.73
CA ASN A 331 8.00 -35.33 -38.17
C ASN A 331 9.31 -35.43 -38.97
N GLY A 332 10.43 -35.78 -38.33
CA GLY A 332 11.74 -35.98 -38.96
C GLY A 332 12.58 -34.71 -39.16
N THR A 333 12.07 -33.52 -38.80
CA THR A 333 12.79 -32.24 -38.97
C THR A 333 14.05 -32.18 -38.12
N SER A 334 13.98 -32.62 -36.86
CA SER A 334 15.17 -32.70 -35.99
C SER A 334 16.21 -33.71 -36.50
N LYS A 335 15.74 -34.77 -37.17
CA LYS A 335 16.60 -35.82 -37.73
C LYS A 335 17.33 -35.34 -39.00
N ALA A 336 16.69 -34.46 -39.78
CA ALA A 336 17.30 -33.82 -40.95
C ALA A 336 18.38 -32.79 -40.58
N LEU A 337 18.26 -32.14 -39.41
CA LEU A 337 19.22 -31.15 -38.89
C LEU A 337 20.19 -31.72 -37.83
N LYS A 338 20.28 -33.05 -37.69
CA LYS A 338 21.13 -33.71 -36.67
C LYS A 338 22.60 -33.29 -36.73
N ASP A 339 23.07 -32.94 -37.93
CA ASP A 339 24.46 -32.56 -38.18
C ASP A 339 24.70 -31.05 -38.00
N ASN A 340 23.63 -30.25 -37.84
CA ASN A 340 23.64 -28.80 -37.65
C ASN A 340 22.73 -28.36 -36.45
N PRO A 341 23.14 -28.63 -35.19
CA PRO A 341 22.33 -28.36 -34.00
C PRO A 341 22.11 -26.86 -33.72
N GLU A 342 22.99 -26.00 -34.21
CA GLU A 342 22.87 -24.54 -34.10
C GLU A 342 21.65 -24.03 -34.88
N GLU A 343 21.48 -24.51 -36.12
CA GLU A 343 20.33 -24.19 -36.96
C GLU A 343 19.03 -24.77 -36.39
N LEU A 344 19.08 -25.98 -35.85
CA LEU A 344 17.93 -26.59 -35.18
C LEU A 344 17.50 -25.76 -33.96
N LEU A 345 18.44 -25.34 -33.11
CA LEU A 345 18.16 -24.51 -31.95
C LEU A 345 17.59 -23.15 -32.35
N ALA A 346 18.19 -22.48 -33.33
CA ALA A 346 17.72 -21.19 -33.83
C ALA A 346 16.26 -21.27 -34.32
N LYS A 347 15.94 -22.29 -35.12
CA LYS A 347 14.58 -22.52 -35.63
C LYS A 347 13.57 -22.86 -34.52
N VAL A 348 13.97 -23.64 -33.51
CA VAL A 348 13.10 -23.94 -32.34
C VAL A 348 12.84 -22.69 -31.51
N VAL A 349 13.84 -21.83 -31.32
CA VAL A 349 13.70 -20.56 -30.59
C VAL A 349 12.80 -19.59 -31.35
N GLU A 350 12.98 -19.48 -32.67
CA GLU A 350 12.16 -18.62 -33.53
C GLU A 350 10.69 -19.05 -33.52
N GLU A 351 10.42 -20.34 -33.69
CA GLU A 351 9.06 -20.87 -33.70
C GLU A 351 8.40 -20.75 -32.32
N ALA A 352 9.16 -20.92 -31.23
CA ALA A 352 8.67 -20.70 -29.88
C ALA A 352 8.32 -19.23 -29.60
N ALA A 353 9.11 -18.28 -30.14
CA ALA A 353 8.80 -16.86 -30.06
C ALA A 353 7.49 -16.51 -30.79
N LYS A 354 7.26 -17.08 -31.99
CA LYS A 354 6.00 -16.91 -32.74
C LYS A 354 4.80 -17.44 -31.96
N VAL A 355 4.89 -18.65 -31.40
CA VAL A 355 3.81 -19.26 -30.60
C VAL A 355 3.55 -18.46 -29.32
N GLN A 356 4.60 -17.95 -28.67
CA GLN A 356 4.46 -17.11 -27.48
C GLN A 356 3.79 -15.77 -27.79
N ALA A 357 4.21 -15.10 -28.86
CA ALA A 357 3.59 -13.85 -29.32
C ALA A 357 2.10 -14.05 -29.62
N GLN A 358 1.72 -15.16 -30.26
CA GLN A 358 0.33 -15.48 -30.54
C GLN A 358 -0.50 -15.74 -29.25
N LYS A 359 0.08 -16.41 -28.26
CA LYS A 359 -0.55 -16.61 -26.94
C LYS A 359 -0.76 -15.28 -26.21
N GLU A 360 0.23 -14.39 -26.24
CA GLU A 360 0.14 -13.08 -25.59
C GLU A 360 -0.86 -12.17 -26.28
N LYS A 361 -0.87 -12.15 -27.62
CA LYS A 361 -1.89 -11.46 -28.42
C LYS A 361 -3.30 -11.95 -28.10
N THR A 362 -3.50 -13.28 -28.04
CA THR A 362 -4.80 -13.87 -27.70
C THR A 362 -5.23 -13.54 -26.26
N LYS A 363 -4.31 -13.58 -25.30
CA LYS A 363 -4.58 -13.24 -23.89
C LYS A 363 -4.94 -11.77 -23.73
N ALA A 364 -4.24 -10.87 -24.44
CA ALA A 364 -4.51 -9.44 -24.41
C ALA A 364 -5.88 -9.12 -25.05
N LEU A 365 -6.22 -9.72 -26.19
CA LEU A 365 -7.53 -9.54 -26.84
C LEU A 365 -8.69 -10.11 -26.02
N ASN A 366 -8.51 -11.25 -25.35
CA ASN A 366 -9.54 -11.79 -24.45
C ASN A 366 -9.71 -10.90 -23.21
N GLY A 367 -8.61 -10.42 -22.64
CA GLY A 367 -8.67 -9.45 -21.53
C GLY A 367 -9.32 -8.12 -21.92
N PHE A 368 -9.07 -7.65 -23.14
CA PHE A 368 -9.74 -6.48 -23.73
C PHE A 368 -11.26 -6.70 -23.83
N LYS A 369 -11.68 -7.81 -24.45
CA LYS A 369 -13.10 -8.19 -24.57
C LYS A 369 -13.80 -8.25 -23.21
N THR A 370 -13.19 -8.90 -22.21
CA THR A 370 -13.76 -8.99 -20.86
C THR A 370 -13.90 -7.62 -20.20
N LYS A 371 -12.88 -6.75 -20.29
CA LYS A 371 -12.95 -5.41 -19.68
C LYS A 371 -14.02 -4.53 -20.31
N ILE A 372 -14.17 -4.56 -21.64
CA ILE A 372 -15.22 -3.84 -22.35
C ILE A 372 -16.62 -4.40 -22.03
N LEU A 373 -16.77 -5.72 -21.90
CA LEU A 373 -18.02 -6.34 -21.47
C LEU A 373 -18.35 -5.99 -20.00
N ASP A 374 -17.35 -5.82 -19.14
CA ASP A 374 -17.49 -5.43 -17.72
C ASP A 374 -17.62 -3.90 -17.51
N GLY A 375 -17.62 -3.08 -18.56
CA GLY A 375 -17.68 -1.62 -18.48
C GLY A 375 -16.44 -0.94 -17.87
N LYS A 376 -15.29 -1.64 -17.84
CA LYS A 376 -14.01 -1.15 -17.30
C LYS A 376 -13.05 -0.76 -18.42
N LEU A 377 -12.19 0.22 -18.18
CA LEU A 377 -11.15 0.59 -19.15
C LEU A 377 -10.13 -0.56 -19.34
N PRO A 378 -9.81 -0.93 -20.59
CA PRO A 378 -8.72 -1.85 -20.88
C PRO A 378 -7.38 -1.29 -20.40
N THR A 379 -6.45 -2.16 -20.01
CA THR A 379 -5.09 -1.73 -19.70
C THR A 379 -4.37 -1.24 -20.96
N ALA A 380 -3.38 -0.35 -20.83
CA ALA A 380 -2.65 0.21 -21.97
C ALA A 380 -2.11 -0.86 -22.93
N LYS A 381 -1.61 -1.99 -22.40
CA LYS A 381 -1.11 -3.11 -23.21
C LYS A 381 -2.22 -3.88 -23.94
N GLN A 382 -3.44 -3.94 -23.39
CA GLN A 382 -4.60 -4.56 -24.04
C GLN A 382 -5.17 -3.67 -25.15
N GLN A 383 -5.23 -2.36 -24.88
CA GLN A 383 -5.65 -1.35 -25.84
C GLN A 383 -4.70 -1.31 -27.04
N GLN A 384 -3.39 -1.22 -26.78
CA GLN A 384 -2.36 -1.22 -27.82
C GLN A 384 -2.41 -2.47 -28.72
N VAL A 385 -2.71 -3.65 -28.17
CA VAL A 385 -2.85 -4.88 -28.96
C VAL A 385 -4.11 -4.87 -29.82
N PHE A 386 -5.22 -4.30 -29.34
CA PHE A 386 -6.44 -4.12 -30.13
C PHE A 386 -6.24 -3.09 -31.25
N ASP A 387 -5.64 -1.94 -30.93
CA ASP A 387 -5.37 -0.86 -31.89
C ASP A 387 -4.40 -1.29 -33.00
N SER A 388 -3.52 -2.25 -32.70
CA SER A 388 -2.59 -2.83 -33.69
C SER A 388 -3.20 -3.85 -34.66
N LEU A 389 -4.48 -4.21 -34.49
CA LEU A 389 -5.20 -5.07 -35.44
C LEU A 389 -5.61 -4.28 -36.68
N ASP A 390 -5.77 -4.97 -37.82
CA ASP A 390 -6.41 -4.37 -38.99
C ASP A 390 -7.91 -4.12 -38.75
N GLU A 391 -8.51 -3.24 -39.55
CA GLU A 391 -9.92 -2.84 -39.39
C GLU A 391 -10.89 -4.02 -39.46
N ALA A 392 -10.57 -5.04 -40.27
CA ALA A 392 -11.40 -6.23 -40.42
C ALA A 392 -11.39 -7.10 -39.15
N ASP A 393 -10.22 -7.27 -38.50
CA ASP A 393 -10.08 -8.04 -37.28
C ASP A 393 -10.52 -7.26 -36.03
N GLN A 394 -10.35 -5.93 -36.00
CA GLN A 394 -10.99 -5.07 -35.00
C GLN A 394 -12.51 -5.20 -35.08
N GLY A 395 -13.06 -5.14 -36.30
CA GLY A 395 -14.47 -5.35 -36.57
C GLY A 395 -14.98 -6.69 -36.07
N LYS A 396 -14.22 -7.79 -36.24
CA LYS A 396 -14.59 -9.11 -35.68
C LYS A 396 -14.56 -9.14 -34.15
N VAL A 397 -13.59 -8.46 -33.52
CA VAL A 397 -13.49 -8.39 -32.05
C VAL A 397 -14.65 -7.57 -31.47
N LEU A 398 -14.96 -6.43 -32.07
CA LEU A 398 -16.10 -5.59 -31.69
C LEU A 398 -17.43 -6.29 -31.97
N ALA A 399 -17.62 -6.90 -33.14
CA ALA A 399 -18.81 -7.68 -33.45
C ALA A 399 -19.01 -8.86 -32.49
N ALA A 400 -17.94 -9.51 -32.02
CA ALA A 400 -18.04 -10.55 -30.99
C ALA A 400 -18.42 -9.97 -29.61
N ILE A 401 -17.97 -8.75 -29.30
CA ILE A 401 -18.40 -8.03 -28.08
C ILE A 401 -19.87 -7.64 -28.22
N ASP A 402 -20.27 -7.08 -29.36
CA ASP A 402 -21.63 -6.62 -29.62
C ASP A 402 -22.61 -7.78 -29.73
N ALA A 403 -22.22 -8.91 -30.34
CA ALA A 403 -22.99 -10.14 -30.31
C ALA A 403 -23.13 -10.71 -28.89
N LYS A 404 -22.09 -10.60 -28.06
CA LYS A 404 -22.15 -11.02 -26.65
C LYS A 404 -22.99 -10.06 -25.81
N LYS A 405 -22.93 -8.75 -26.09
CA LYS A 405 -23.80 -7.73 -25.50
C LYS A 405 -25.25 -7.91 -25.96
N ALA A 406 -25.48 -8.26 -27.21
CA ALA A 406 -26.80 -8.56 -27.77
C ALA A 406 -27.36 -9.84 -27.19
N GLN A 407 -26.54 -10.89 -27.02
CA GLN A 407 -26.93 -12.13 -26.34
C GLN A 407 -27.22 -11.88 -24.85
N LEU A 408 -26.38 -11.09 -24.16
CA LEU A 408 -26.67 -10.61 -22.81
C LEU A 408 -27.96 -9.78 -22.77
N ALA A 409 -28.24 -8.98 -23.80
CA ALA A 409 -29.47 -8.18 -23.91
C ALA A 409 -30.71 -9.03 -24.26
N GLU A 410 -30.58 -10.10 -25.04
CA GLU A 410 -31.64 -11.09 -25.34
C GLU A 410 -31.95 -11.96 -24.11
N ASP A 411 -30.93 -12.40 -23.38
CA ASP A 411 -31.05 -13.10 -22.10
C ASP A 411 -31.70 -12.20 -21.03
N ILE A 412 -31.55 -10.87 -21.15
CA ILE A 412 -32.24 -9.85 -20.34
C ILE A 412 -33.65 -9.56 -20.88
N ALA A 413 -33.95 -9.75 -22.17
CA ALA A 413 -35.24 -9.38 -22.76
C ALA A 413 -36.37 -10.41 -22.52
N VAL A 414 -36.04 -11.69 -22.32
CA VAL A 414 -37.06 -12.75 -22.11
C VAL A 414 -37.80 -12.66 -20.76
N PRO A 415 -37.21 -12.20 -19.63
CA PRO A 415 -37.98 -11.93 -18.41
C PRO A 415 -38.64 -10.54 -18.37
N VAL A 416 -38.25 -9.60 -19.23
CA VAL A 416 -38.62 -8.17 -19.13
C VAL A 416 -39.97 -7.84 -19.77
N ALA A 417 -40.57 -8.74 -20.55
CA ALA A 417 -41.94 -8.57 -21.03
C ALA A 417 -43.03 -8.97 -20.00
N GLN A 418 -42.66 -9.55 -18.85
CA GLN A 418 -43.61 -9.99 -17.81
C GLN A 418 -43.45 -9.33 -16.42
N ALA A 419 -42.50 -8.43 -16.21
CA ALA A 419 -42.42 -7.64 -14.97
C ALA A 419 -41.83 -6.26 -15.26
N ILE A 420 -42.68 -5.23 -15.23
CA ILE A 420 -42.35 -3.82 -15.52
C ILE A 420 -41.94 -3.06 -14.23
N ASP A 421 -41.53 -3.76 -13.16
CA ASP A 421 -41.14 -3.10 -11.88
C ASP A 421 -39.86 -3.65 -11.25
N ASP A 422 -39.05 -4.40 -12.00
CA ASP A 422 -37.81 -5.01 -11.49
C ASP A 422 -36.65 -4.90 -12.52
N ILE A 423 -35.67 -4.02 -12.28
CA ILE A 423 -34.33 -4.12 -12.90
C ILE A 423 -33.22 -4.02 -11.83
N PRO A 424 -32.47 -5.13 -11.58
CA PRO A 424 -31.27 -5.19 -10.72
C PRO A 424 -29.92 -5.11 -11.48
N VAL A 425 -28.86 -4.85 -10.69
CA VAL A 425 -27.39 -4.80 -10.97
C VAL A 425 -26.73 -6.22 -10.85
N PRO A 426 -25.67 -6.62 -11.61
CA PRO A 426 -24.99 -7.93 -11.45
C PRO A 426 -23.62 -7.88 -10.68
N PRO A 427 -23.10 -8.99 -10.09
CA PRO A 427 -23.37 -9.48 -8.73
C PRO A 427 -22.18 -9.32 -7.72
N PRO A 428 -22.45 -9.09 -6.43
CA PRO A 428 -21.55 -9.42 -5.32
C PRO A 428 -21.50 -10.94 -5.12
N GLN A 429 -20.42 -11.45 -4.49
CA GLN A 429 -20.42 -12.81 -3.94
C GLN A 429 -21.72 -13.04 -3.17
N ALA A 430 -22.39 -14.17 -3.42
CA ALA A 430 -23.70 -14.48 -2.87
C ALA A 430 -23.74 -14.15 -1.36
N PRO A 431 -24.48 -13.11 -0.96
CA PRO A 431 -25.06 -13.08 0.37
C PRO A 431 -25.97 -14.31 0.42
N ILE A 432 -25.88 -15.05 1.51
CA ILE A 432 -26.96 -15.95 1.90
C ILE A 432 -28.23 -15.14 1.76
N LYS A 433 -29.16 -15.56 0.88
CA LYS A 433 -30.48 -14.94 0.77
C LYS A 433 -31.02 -14.81 2.20
N PRO A 434 -31.27 -13.60 2.75
CA PRO A 434 -32.28 -13.50 3.78
C PRO A 434 -33.53 -13.99 3.07
N LYS A 435 -34.13 -15.03 3.64
CA LYS A 435 -35.47 -15.45 3.27
C LYS A 435 -36.39 -14.29 3.69
N VAL A 436 -36.49 -13.24 2.87
CA VAL A 436 -37.70 -12.43 2.81
C VAL A 436 -38.58 -13.11 1.77
N ALA A 437 -38.94 -14.35 2.09
CA ALA A 437 -40.29 -14.78 1.77
C ALA A 437 -41.22 -13.87 2.59
N GLY A 438 -42.45 -13.71 2.14
CA GLY A 438 -43.43 -12.88 2.83
C GLY A 438 -43.50 -13.15 4.33
N VAL A 439 -44.21 -12.27 5.00
CA VAL A 439 -44.94 -12.60 6.22
C VAL A 439 -45.73 -13.90 5.96
N ASP A 440 -45.09 -15.04 6.20
CA ASP A 440 -45.62 -16.40 6.05
C ASP A 440 -44.54 -17.35 6.59
N THR A 441 -44.32 -17.48 7.90
CA THR A 441 -45.26 -17.86 8.93
C THR A 441 -44.72 -17.34 10.27
N GLN A 442 -45.49 -16.53 11.01
CA GLN A 442 -45.16 -16.34 12.43
C GLN A 442 -45.16 -17.74 13.06
N LEU A 443 -44.04 -18.16 13.68
CA LEU A 443 -43.97 -19.41 14.42
C LEU A 443 -45.16 -19.47 15.38
N GLN A 444 -46.06 -20.42 15.15
CA GLN A 444 -47.24 -20.58 15.97
C GLN A 444 -46.89 -21.49 17.15
N TRP A 445 -47.17 -21.03 18.36
CA TRP A 445 -46.95 -21.87 19.56
C TRP A 445 -47.68 -23.21 19.47
N ALA A 446 -48.86 -23.22 18.83
CA ALA A 446 -49.67 -24.42 18.61
C ALA A 446 -48.92 -25.54 17.86
N ASN A 447 -47.92 -25.21 17.03
CA ASN A 447 -47.18 -26.17 16.22
C ASN A 447 -45.91 -26.68 16.92
N MET A 448 -45.57 -26.15 18.10
CA MET A 448 -44.32 -26.43 18.80
C MET A 448 -44.47 -27.60 19.77
N LYS A 449 -43.82 -28.72 19.48
CA LYS A 449 -43.73 -29.87 20.39
C LYS A 449 -42.41 -29.83 21.16
N GLN A 450 -42.47 -29.77 22.49
CA GLN A 450 -41.26 -29.82 23.31
C GLN A 450 -40.60 -31.20 23.20
N ILE A 451 -39.31 -31.21 22.87
CA ILE A 451 -38.49 -32.42 22.70
C ILE A 451 -37.24 -32.41 23.60
N GLY A 452 -36.98 -31.31 24.30
CA GLY A 452 -35.88 -31.22 25.26
C GLY A 452 -36.06 -30.11 26.30
N GLY A 453 -35.29 -30.20 27.38
CA GLY A 453 -35.34 -29.28 28.53
C GLY A 453 -34.61 -27.96 28.31
N GLN A 454 -34.64 -27.13 29.35
CA GLN A 454 -34.01 -25.82 29.40
C GLN A 454 -32.48 -25.89 29.28
N LYS A 455 -31.90 -24.97 28.51
CA LYS A 455 -30.47 -24.67 28.43
C LYS A 455 -30.23 -23.18 28.75
N GLY A 456 -29.41 -22.89 29.76
CA GLY A 456 -29.12 -21.52 30.20
C GLY A 456 -30.08 -20.98 31.27
N SER A 457 -29.97 -19.68 31.55
CA SER A 457 -30.62 -19.00 32.70
C SER A 457 -32.09 -18.65 32.48
N ASN A 458 -32.47 -18.32 31.23
CA ASN A 458 -33.84 -17.98 30.88
C ASN A 458 -34.70 -19.26 30.75
N GLN A 459 -35.96 -19.17 31.20
CA GLN A 459 -36.93 -20.26 31.05
C GLN A 459 -37.09 -20.60 29.56
N GLY A 460 -36.85 -21.85 29.18
CA GLY A 460 -36.85 -22.25 27.78
C GLY A 460 -36.80 -23.76 27.57
N GLY A 461 -36.72 -24.17 26.31
CA GLY A 461 -36.66 -25.58 25.95
C GLY A 461 -36.34 -25.78 24.47
N LEU A 462 -36.04 -27.03 24.12
CA LEU A 462 -35.91 -27.46 22.73
C LEU A 462 -37.27 -27.93 22.22
N TYR A 463 -37.68 -27.39 21.08
CA TYR A 463 -38.95 -27.66 20.44
C TYR A 463 -38.75 -28.15 19.01
N TYR A 464 -39.66 -28.98 18.56
CA TYR A 464 -39.79 -29.46 17.20
C TYR A 464 -41.05 -28.84 16.61
N ASP A 465 -40.90 -28.09 15.54
CA ASP A 465 -42.01 -27.55 14.77
C ASP A 465 -42.63 -28.68 13.94
N GLN A 466 -43.86 -29.04 14.29
CA GLN A 466 -44.57 -30.16 13.66
C GLN A 466 -44.98 -29.88 12.22
N GLU A 467 -45.00 -28.62 11.80
CA GLU A 467 -45.37 -28.21 10.44
C GLU A 467 -44.13 -28.19 9.52
N THR A 468 -43.05 -27.54 9.97
CA THR A 468 -41.86 -27.36 9.13
C THR A 468 -40.80 -28.46 9.32
N GLY A 469 -40.93 -29.28 10.35
CA GLY A 469 -39.98 -30.33 10.71
C GLY A 469 -38.65 -29.82 11.29
N LYS A 470 -38.57 -28.53 11.63
CA LYS A 470 -37.34 -27.88 12.13
C LYS A 470 -37.27 -27.90 13.65
N GLN A 471 -36.05 -27.96 14.17
CA GLN A 471 -35.79 -27.81 15.61
C GLN A 471 -35.50 -26.36 15.97
N TRP A 472 -36.07 -25.91 17.10
CA TRP A 472 -35.97 -24.56 17.61
C TRP A 472 -35.64 -24.58 19.09
N TYR A 473 -34.72 -23.74 19.52
CA TYR A 473 -34.55 -23.40 20.93
C TYR A 473 -35.40 -22.18 21.25
N ILE A 474 -36.42 -22.35 22.08
CA ILE A 474 -37.37 -21.28 22.41
C ILE A 474 -37.16 -20.88 23.86
N LYS A 475 -36.82 -19.61 24.09
CA LYS A 475 -36.62 -19.02 25.42
C LYS A 475 -37.58 -17.87 25.67
N ARG A 476 -37.89 -17.64 26.94
CA ARG A 476 -38.64 -16.49 27.43
C ARG A 476 -37.65 -15.52 28.08
N PRO A 477 -37.29 -14.42 27.41
CA PRO A 477 -36.48 -13.38 28.03
C PRO A 477 -37.22 -12.69 29.20
N PRO A 478 -36.51 -11.93 30.05
CA PRO A 478 -37.11 -11.26 31.21
C PRO A 478 -38.22 -10.25 30.88
N SER A 479 -38.24 -9.73 29.65
CA SER A 479 -39.23 -8.75 29.17
C SER A 479 -39.31 -8.75 27.65
N ASP A 480 -40.38 -8.16 27.12
CA ASP A 480 -40.57 -7.93 25.69
C ASP A 480 -39.43 -7.09 25.07
N ALA A 481 -38.91 -6.11 25.81
CA ALA A 481 -37.79 -5.28 25.37
C ALA A 481 -36.51 -6.11 25.17
N HIS A 482 -36.26 -7.10 26.05
CA HIS A 482 -35.12 -8.02 25.88
C HIS A 482 -35.31 -8.94 24.68
N ALA A 483 -36.53 -9.45 24.47
CA ALA A 483 -36.84 -10.29 23.30
C ALA A 483 -36.64 -9.53 21.99
N ARG A 484 -37.14 -8.29 21.94
CA ARG A 484 -36.99 -7.38 20.80
C ARG A 484 -35.53 -7.00 20.54
N ASN A 485 -34.75 -6.70 21.58
CA ASN A 485 -33.33 -6.37 21.45
C ASN A 485 -32.51 -7.52 20.84
N GLU A 486 -32.73 -8.75 21.29
CA GLU A 486 -32.01 -9.92 20.79
C GLU A 486 -32.33 -10.20 19.31
N VAL A 487 -33.61 -10.14 18.93
CA VAL A 487 -34.01 -10.32 17.53
C VAL A 487 -33.50 -9.17 16.66
N LEU A 488 -33.57 -7.93 17.15
CA LEU A 488 -33.03 -6.76 16.46
C LEU A 488 -31.51 -6.88 16.23
N ALA A 489 -30.75 -7.25 17.26
CA ALA A 489 -29.31 -7.45 17.13
C ALA A 489 -28.98 -8.52 16.07
N THR A 490 -29.75 -9.62 16.07
CA THR A 490 -29.62 -10.67 15.04
C THR A 490 -29.89 -10.12 13.64
N ARG A 491 -30.96 -9.33 13.45
CA ARG A 491 -31.28 -8.72 12.16
C ARG A 491 -30.21 -7.74 11.69
N LEU A 492 -29.58 -6.99 12.60
CA LEU A 492 -28.48 -6.09 12.27
C LEU A 492 -27.21 -6.85 11.88
N TYR A 493 -26.92 -7.99 12.52
CA TYR A 493 -25.84 -8.89 12.09
C TYR A 493 -26.09 -9.47 10.69
N GLU A 494 -27.31 -9.95 10.41
CA GLU A 494 -27.70 -10.44 9.08
C GLU A 494 -27.55 -9.35 8.01
N LEU A 495 -28.02 -8.13 8.32
CA LEU A 495 -27.93 -6.97 7.44
C LEU A 495 -26.47 -6.58 7.12
N ALA A 496 -25.56 -6.78 8.08
CA ALA A 496 -24.12 -6.58 7.92
C ALA A 496 -23.40 -7.77 7.27
N GLY A 497 -24.11 -8.86 6.92
CA GLY A 497 -23.53 -10.05 6.31
C GLY A 497 -22.69 -10.89 7.27
N VAL A 498 -23.04 -10.91 8.56
CA VAL A 498 -22.41 -11.76 9.58
C VAL A 498 -23.27 -13.00 9.83
N ASP A 499 -22.64 -14.18 9.86
CA ASP A 499 -23.34 -15.45 10.03
C ASP A 499 -23.87 -15.60 11.47
N VAL A 500 -25.21 -15.64 11.60
CA VAL A 500 -26.00 -15.82 12.84
C VAL A 500 -27.10 -16.86 12.60
N PRO A 501 -27.65 -17.53 13.63
CA PRO A 501 -28.80 -18.40 13.47
C PRO A 501 -30.04 -17.60 13.09
N ASN A 502 -31.01 -18.28 12.46
CA ASN A 502 -32.32 -17.69 12.23
C ASN A 502 -33.06 -17.55 13.57
N VAL A 503 -33.16 -16.32 14.06
CA VAL A 503 -33.87 -15.99 15.31
C VAL A 503 -35.14 -15.22 14.99
N GLN A 504 -36.25 -15.56 15.66
CA GLN A 504 -37.57 -14.95 15.44
C GLN A 504 -38.29 -14.65 16.75
N LEU A 505 -39.14 -13.63 16.73
CA LEU A 505 -40.12 -13.41 17.78
C LEU A 505 -41.30 -14.35 17.59
N MET A 506 -41.85 -14.85 18.69
CA MET A 506 -43.11 -15.58 18.70
C MET A 506 -43.91 -15.26 19.95
N VAL A 507 -45.23 -15.46 19.88
CA VAL A 507 -46.13 -15.32 21.03
C VAL A 507 -46.26 -16.67 21.73
N GLY A 508 -45.96 -16.69 23.03
CA GLY A 508 -46.11 -17.85 23.90
C GLY A 508 -47.57 -18.14 24.27
N PRO A 509 -47.82 -19.23 25.00
CA PRO A 509 -49.18 -19.67 25.33
C PRO A 509 -49.90 -18.72 26.29
N GLY A 510 -49.17 -17.89 27.04
CA GLY A 510 -49.72 -16.85 27.92
C GLY A 510 -49.77 -15.46 27.29
N GLY A 511 -49.55 -15.34 25.97
CA GLY A 511 -49.52 -14.05 25.27
C GLY A 511 -48.19 -13.30 25.39
N GLU A 512 -47.19 -13.87 26.07
CA GLU A 512 -45.88 -13.25 26.25
C GLU A 512 -44.96 -13.39 25.03
N LEU A 513 -44.07 -12.42 24.77
CA LEU A 513 -43.07 -12.57 23.72
C LEU A 513 -41.96 -13.56 24.12
N ARG A 514 -41.59 -14.39 23.15
CA ARG A 514 -40.49 -15.36 23.24
C ARG A 514 -39.55 -15.20 22.05
N VAL A 515 -38.32 -15.66 22.26
CA VAL A 515 -37.28 -15.70 21.23
C VAL A 515 -37.07 -17.15 20.83
N ALA A 516 -37.28 -17.45 19.54
CA ALA A 516 -37.06 -18.76 18.95
C ALA A 516 -35.82 -18.71 18.05
N SER A 517 -34.77 -19.44 18.42
CA SER A 517 -33.55 -19.61 17.63
C SER A 517 -33.55 -20.97 16.95
N GLN A 518 -33.43 -20.99 15.62
CA GLN A 518 -33.37 -22.24 14.88
C GLN A 518 -32.09 -23.01 15.26
N ILE A 519 -32.21 -24.32 15.49
CA ILE A 519 -31.05 -25.18 15.71
C ILE A 519 -30.31 -25.40 14.39
N ILE A 520 -28.99 -25.26 14.44
CA ILE A 520 -28.08 -25.59 13.36
C ILE A 520 -27.39 -26.90 13.73
N GLU A 521 -27.46 -27.89 12.85
CA GLU A 521 -26.81 -29.18 13.02
C GLU A 521 -25.27 -29.04 12.85
N ASP A 522 -24.50 -29.94 13.47
CA ASP A 522 -23.04 -30.03 13.34
C ASP A 522 -22.21 -28.82 13.82
N LEU A 523 -22.72 -28.04 14.77
CA LEU A 523 -21.93 -26.98 15.41
C LEU A 523 -20.87 -27.54 16.37
N GLN A 524 -19.61 -27.15 16.16
CA GLN A 524 -18.49 -27.51 17.01
C GLN A 524 -18.14 -26.39 18.00
N GLU A 525 -17.99 -26.77 19.26
CA GLU A 525 -17.50 -25.88 20.32
C GLU A 525 -15.99 -26.13 20.51
N SER A 526 -15.16 -25.14 20.18
CA SER A 526 -13.71 -25.29 20.29
C SER A 526 -13.00 -23.95 20.39
N GLY A 527 -12.73 -23.51 21.63
CA GLY A 527 -11.93 -22.30 21.88
C GLY A 527 -10.54 -22.35 21.24
N ALA A 528 -9.90 -23.52 21.19
CA ALA A 528 -8.60 -23.70 20.53
C ALA A 528 -8.67 -23.43 19.01
N LYS A 529 -9.78 -23.77 18.35
CA LYS A 529 -9.97 -23.46 16.93
C LYS A 529 -10.32 -21.98 16.72
N LEU A 530 -11.19 -21.40 17.55
CA LEU A 530 -11.57 -19.98 17.45
C LEU A 530 -10.37 -19.05 17.65
N THR A 531 -9.44 -19.42 18.53
CA THR A 531 -8.20 -18.65 18.81
C THR A 531 -7.06 -18.96 17.85
N SER A 532 -7.25 -19.86 16.88
CA SER A 532 -6.17 -20.28 15.96
C SER A 532 -5.88 -19.29 14.82
N GLY A 533 -6.75 -18.30 14.61
CA GLY A 533 -6.71 -17.38 13.47
C GLY A 533 -7.02 -18.02 12.11
N LYS A 534 -7.51 -19.28 12.09
CA LYS A 534 -7.78 -20.05 10.85
C LYS A 534 -9.25 -20.11 10.44
N ILE A 535 -10.15 -19.82 11.37
CA ILE A 535 -11.59 -19.84 11.13
C ILE A 535 -11.95 -18.59 10.34
N GLN A 536 -12.48 -18.78 9.13
CA GLN A 536 -13.00 -17.69 8.30
C GLN A 536 -14.15 -17.04 9.03
N ASN A 537 -14.41 -15.74 8.86
CA ASN A 537 -15.51 -15.11 9.58
C ASN A 537 -15.30 -14.11 10.68
N ILE A 538 -14.25 -14.42 11.44
CA ILE A 538 -14.07 -13.92 12.80
C ILE A 538 -13.53 -12.51 12.68
N ASN A 539 -12.43 -12.38 11.94
CA ASN A 539 -11.78 -11.11 11.70
C ASN A 539 -12.66 -10.14 10.90
N GLU A 540 -13.28 -10.59 9.80
CA GLU A 540 -14.11 -9.71 8.97
C GLU A 540 -15.44 -9.30 9.63
N GLY A 541 -15.91 -10.06 10.63
CA GLY A 541 -17.12 -9.74 11.40
C GLY A 541 -16.85 -8.88 12.64
N PHE A 542 -15.58 -8.73 13.05
CA PHE A 542 -15.20 -8.07 14.29
C PHE A 542 -15.69 -6.62 14.40
N ALA A 543 -15.60 -5.83 13.32
CA ALA A 543 -16.06 -4.44 13.35
C ALA A 543 -17.58 -4.34 13.60
N VAL A 544 -18.36 -5.34 13.14
CA VAL A 544 -19.80 -5.42 13.38
C VAL A 544 -20.06 -5.80 14.84
N ASP A 545 -19.28 -6.73 15.39
CA ASP A 545 -19.34 -7.10 16.82
C ASP A 545 -19.10 -5.86 17.72
N ALA A 546 -18.14 -5.01 17.36
CA ALA A 546 -17.88 -3.73 18.02
C ALA A 546 -18.99 -2.69 17.79
N TRP A 547 -19.46 -2.53 16.54
CA TRP A 547 -20.53 -1.59 16.19
C TRP A 547 -21.81 -1.85 16.98
N LEU A 548 -22.17 -3.12 17.17
CA LEU A 548 -23.34 -3.55 17.95
C LEU A 548 -23.09 -3.58 19.46
N ALA A 549 -21.89 -3.24 19.93
CA ALA A 549 -21.49 -3.33 21.33
C ALA A 549 -21.77 -4.72 21.94
N ASN A 550 -21.49 -5.79 21.20
CA ASN A 550 -21.71 -7.15 21.69
C ASN A 550 -20.56 -7.60 22.58
N TRP A 551 -20.63 -7.24 23.86
CA TRP A 551 -19.58 -7.52 24.84
C TRP A 551 -19.42 -9.01 25.16
N ASP A 552 -20.42 -9.84 24.83
CA ASP A 552 -20.44 -11.27 25.14
C ASP A 552 -20.37 -12.16 23.90
N VAL A 553 -19.94 -11.61 22.76
CA VAL A 553 -19.96 -12.29 21.45
C VAL A 553 -19.23 -13.64 21.44
N VAL A 554 -18.18 -13.81 22.24
CA VAL A 554 -17.44 -15.07 22.37
C VAL A 554 -17.98 -15.95 23.49
N GLY A 555 -18.53 -15.36 24.55
CA GLY A 555 -18.90 -16.07 25.78
C GLY A 555 -17.69 -16.42 26.65
N LEU A 556 -17.91 -16.56 27.96
CA LEU A 556 -16.85 -16.88 28.92
C LEU A 556 -16.20 -18.26 28.67
N SER A 557 -16.96 -19.18 28.06
CA SER A 557 -16.55 -20.55 27.75
C SER A 557 -16.43 -20.83 26.26
N PHE A 558 -16.41 -19.79 25.40
CA PHE A 558 -16.46 -19.92 23.94
C PHE A 558 -17.77 -20.52 23.39
N ASP A 559 -18.85 -20.41 24.16
CA ASP A 559 -20.15 -21.00 23.91
C ASP A 559 -21.05 -20.15 23.00
N ASN A 560 -20.81 -18.83 22.95
CA ASN A 560 -21.58 -17.88 22.12
C ASN A 560 -21.06 -17.75 20.69
N MET A 561 -19.90 -18.34 20.38
CA MET A 561 -19.37 -18.40 19.01
C MET A 561 -18.99 -19.85 18.68
N LYS A 562 -19.74 -20.51 17.79
CA LYS A 562 -19.49 -21.91 17.42
C LYS A 562 -19.09 -22.06 15.96
N ILE A 563 -18.49 -23.19 15.62
CA ILE A 563 -17.92 -23.42 14.29
C ILE A 563 -18.83 -24.33 13.48
N ALA A 564 -19.30 -23.85 12.33
CA ALA A 564 -19.97 -24.62 11.30
C ALA A 564 -19.01 -24.81 10.12
N GLY A 565 -18.48 -26.03 9.93
CA GLY A 565 -17.45 -26.28 8.92
C GLY A 565 -16.15 -25.52 9.21
N ASN A 566 -15.88 -24.45 8.44
CA ASN A 566 -14.73 -23.56 8.64
C ASN A 566 -15.11 -22.09 8.90
N LYS A 567 -16.37 -21.84 9.25
CA LYS A 567 -16.91 -20.52 9.61
C LYS A 567 -17.38 -20.49 11.06
N ALA A 568 -17.28 -19.34 11.70
CA ALA A 568 -17.88 -19.06 13.00
C ALA A 568 -19.32 -18.52 12.85
N ILE A 569 -20.20 -18.99 13.72
CA ILE A 569 -21.58 -18.54 13.88
C ILE A 569 -21.69 -17.87 15.24
N ARG A 570 -22.16 -16.61 15.30
CA ARG A 570 -22.49 -15.93 16.56
C ARG A 570 -23.88 -16.41 17.01
N LEU A 571 -23.96 -17.13 18.13
CA LEU A 571 -25.19 -17.81 18.56
C LEU A 571 -26.05 -16.98 19.51
N ASP A 572 -25.43 -16.20 20.40
CA ASP A 572 -26.16 -15.35 21.34
C ASP A 572 -25.84 -13.87 21.07
N THR A 573 -26.89 -13.11 20.75
CA THR A 573 -26.85 -11.68 20.45
C THR A 573 -27.50 -10.86 21.56
N GLY A 574 -27.93 -11.49 22.66
CA GLY A 574 -28.58 -10.82 23.79
C GLY A 574 -27.67 -9.83 24.54
N GLY A 575 -26.35 -9.99 24.43
CA GLY A 575 -25.34 -9.08 24.96
C GLY A 575 -25.03 -7.86 24.07
N ALA A 576 -25.74 -7.69 22.94
CA ALA A 576 -25.59 -6.56 22.03
C ALA A 576 -26.54 -5.40 22.37
N LEU A 577 -26.24 -4.22 21.83
CA LEU A 577 -27.02 -2.98 21.98
C LEU A 577 -27.17 -2.58 23.45
N TYR A 578 -28.39 -2.40 23.95
CA TYR A 578 -28.66 -1.85 25.28
C TYR A 578 -28.32 -2.78 26.46
N TYR A 579 -28.20 -4.09 26.25
CA TYR A 579 -28.09 -5.07 27.35
C TYR A 579 -26.75 -5.80 27.38
N ARG A 580 -26.33 -6.22 28.58
CA ARG A 580 -25.19 -7.12 28.81
C ARG A 580 -25.67 -8.58 28.94
N ALA A 581 -24.76 -9.55 28.99
CA ALA A 581 -25.04 -10.99 29.09
C ALA A 581 -26.06 -11.41 30.19
N MET A 582 -26.14 -10.66 31.30
CA MET A 582 -27.09 -10.90 32.40
C MET A 582 -28.35 -10.01 32.34
N GLY A 583 -28.62 -9.32 31.23
CA GLY A 583 -29.80 -8.47 31.03
C GLY A 583 -29.74 -7.07 31.66
N ALA A 584 -28.66 -6.72 32.36
CA ALA A 584 -28.51 -5.36 32.87
C ALA A 584 -28.18 -4.36 31.74
N ASN A 585 -28.78 -3.16 31.82
CA ASN A 585 -28.58 -2.11 30.83
C ASN A 585 -27.11 -1.60 30.83
N LYS A 586 -26.57 -1.28 29.66
CA LYS A 586 -25.23 -0.69 29.48
C LYS A 586 -25.18 0.81 29.81
N GLY A 587 -26.33 1.49 29.79
CA GLY A 587 -26.44 2.93 30.07
C GLY A 587 -25.55 3.74 29.13
N SER A 588 -24.87 4.76 29.67
CA SER A 588 -23.98 5.65 28.92
C SER A 588 -22.78 4.94 28.26
N ALA A 589 -22.48 3.69 28.64
CA ALA A 589 -21.43 2.92 27.98
C ALA A 589 -21.80 2.52 26.54
N PHE A 590 -23.11 2.42 26.22
CA PHE A 590 -23.58 2.28 24.85
C PHE A 590 -23.92 3.67 24.29
N GLY A 591 -22.90 4.35 23.77
CA GLY A 591 -23.01 5.71 23.25
C GLY A 591 -22.66 5.83 21.77
N HIS A 592 -22.52 7.08 21.30
CA HIS A 592 -22.27 7.44 19.89
C HIS A 592 -20.88 7.01 19.37
N LYS A 593 -19.95 6.69 20.26
CA LYS A 593 -18.59 6.24 19.94
C LYS A 593 -18.47 4.74 20.07
N VAL A 594 -17.56 4.13 19.32
CA VAL A 594 -17.32 2.67 19.35
C VAL A 594 -15.98 2.35 20.02
N PRO A 595 -15.89 2.41 21.37
CA PRO A 595 -14.70 1.98 22.10
C PRO A 595 -14.49 0.47 22.03
N GLU A 596 -15.52 -0.31 21.68
CA GLU A 596 -15.45 -1.78 21.57
C GLU A 596 -14.45 -2.28 20.52
N ILE A 597 -14.10 -1.43 19.56
CA ILE A 597 -13.05 -1.74 18.59
C ILE A 597 -11.69 -1.97 19.27
N ASP A 598 -11.50 -1.39 20.47
CA ASP A 598 -10.30 -1.51 21.27
C ASP A 598 -10.55 -2.43 22.48
N THR A 599 -11.66 -2.25 23.20
CA THR A 599 -11.92 -3.00 24.44
C THR A 599 -12.20 -4.49 24.25
N LEU A 600 -12.73 -4.91 23.08
CA LEU A 600 -12.89 -6.34 22.77
C LEU A 600 -11.56 -7.04 22.45
N ARG A 601 -10.50 -6.27 22.18
CA ARG A 601 -9.13 -6.78 21.94
C ARG A 601 -8.23 -6.64 23.15
N ASP A 602 -8.69 -5.98 24.21
CA ASP A 602 -7.94 -5.77 25.43
C ASP A 602 -8.06 -6.98 26.38
N PRO A 603 -6.98 -7.73 26.65
CA PRO A 603 -7.00 -8.86 27.58
C PRO A 603 -7.36 -8.48 29.02
N GLY A 604 -7.17 -7.21 29.41
CA GLY A 604 -7.55 -6.70 30.73
C GLY A 604 -9.06 -6.50 30.88
N THR A 605 -9.76 -6.24 29.77
CA THR A 605 -11.20 -5.99 29.76
C THR A 605 -12.01 -7.22 29.34
N ASN A 606 -11.59 -7.94 28.29
CA ASN A 606 -12.28 -9.15 27.82
C ASN A 606 -11.26 -10.23 27.38
N PRO A 607 -10.74 -11.06 28.30
CA PRO A 607 -9.68 -12.02 28.02
C PRO A 607 -10.01 -13.04 26.92
N GLN A 608 -11.27 -13.48 26.85
CA GLN A 608 -11.74 -14.48 25.87
C GLN A 608 -11.86 -13.85 24.48
N ALA A 609 -12.54 -12.69 24.38
CA ALA A 609 -12.66 -11.98 23.12
C ALA A 609 -11.29 -11.53 22.60
N ALA A 610 -10.41 -11.03 23.47
CA ALA A 610 -9.06 -10.62 23.10
C ALA A 610 -8.24 -11.76 22.49
N LYS A 611 -8.41 -12.99 22.99
CA LYS A 611 -7.75 -14.17 22.41
C LYS A 611 -8.31 -14.56 21.05
N VAL A 612 -9.63 -14.44 20.84
CA VAL A 612 -10.27 -14.75 19.55
C VAL A 612 -9.93 -13.68 18.50
N PHE A 613 -9.92 -12.42 18.89
CA PHE A 613 -9.66 -11.28 18.02
C PHE A 613 -8.19 -10.85 17.95
N ALA A 614 -7.27 -11.62 18.54
CA ALA A 614 -5.84 -11.32 18.54
C ALA A 614 -5.23 -11.22 17.13
N SER A 615 -5.82 -11.93 16.15
CA SER A 615 -5.39 -11.93 14.75
C SER A 615 -6.03 -10.85 13.89
N VAL A 616 -6.91 -10.01 14.43
CA VAL A 616 -7.60 -8.97 13.66
C VAL A 616 -6.61 -7.89 13.24
N THR A 617 -6.51 -7.67 11.93
CA THR A 617 -5.67 -6.61 11.34
C THR A 617 -6.47 -5.33 11.08
N ASP A 618 -5.79 -4.20 10.87
CA ASP A 618 -6.45 -2.95 10.47
C ASP A 618 -7.19 -3.08 9.13
N ASN A 619 -6.70 -3.93 8.22
CA ASN A 619 -7.40 -4.22 6.97
C ASN A 619 -8.70 -5.00 7.21
N ASP A 620 -8.72 -5.93 8.16
CA ASP A 620 -9.94 -6.65 8.54
C ASP A 620 -10.97 -5.71 9.17
N ILE A 621 -10.51 -4.78 10.02
CA ILE A 621 -11.34 -3.71 10.58
C ILE A 621 -11.93 -2.87 9.45
N ARG A 622 -11.11 -2.40 8.50
CA ARG A 622 -11.58 -1.63 7.33
C ARG A 622 -12.64 -2.38 6.53
N GLN A 623 -12.44 -3.68 6.28
CA GLN A 623 -13.42 -4.50 5.56
C GLN A 623 -14.73 -4.65 6.33
N GLY A 624 -14.66 -4.84 7.65
CA GLY A 624 -15.84 -4.88 8.51
C GLY A 624 -16.58 -3.54 8.55
N VAL A 625 -15.86 -2.41 8.63
CA VAL A 625 -16.45 -1.07 8.57
C VAL A 625 -17.08 -0.78 7.20
N ALA A 626 -16.48 -1.26 6.10
CA ALA A 626 -17.08 -1.16 4.77
C ALA A 626 -18.43 -1.90 4.66
N ARG A 627 -18.61 -3.02 5.39
CA ARG A 627 -19.92 -3.71 5.47
C ARG A 627 -20.96 -2.87 6.20
N ILE A 628 -20.57 -2.23 7.30
CA ILE A 628 -21.46 -1.33 8.07
C ILE A 628 -21.85 -0.11 7.22
N ASP A 629 -20.90 0.46 6.48
CA ASP A 629 -21.13 1.60 5.58
C ASP A 629 -22.06 1.25 4.40
N ALA A 630 -22.00 0.01 3.90
CA ALA A 630 -22.87 -0.48 2.84
C ALA A 630 -24.35 -0.60 3.25
N ILE A 631 -24.64 -0.70 4.56
CA ILE A 631 -26.01 -0.67 5.07
C ILE A 631 -26.55 0.75 4.90
N THR A 632 -27.58 0.94 4.08
CA THR A 632 -28.18 2.28 3.91
C THR A 632 -28.89 2.73 5.19
N ASP A 633 -28.94 4.03 5.42
CA ASP A 633 -29.64 4.59 6.60
C ASP A 633 -31.13 4.23 6.58
N ALA A 634 -31.72 4.07 5.38
CA ALA A 634 -33.09 3.60 5.20
C ALA A 634 -33.27 2.12 5.63
N GLN A 635 -32.35 1.23 5.27
CA GLN A 635 -32.38 -0.17 5.72
C GLN A 635 -32.23 -0.26 7.24
N LEU A 636 -31.28 0.51 7.81
CA LEU A 636 -31.07 0.58 9.25
C LEU A 636 -32.33 1.09 9.99
N ALA A 637 -32.92 2.18 9.49
CA ALA A 637 -34.15 2.75 10.05
C ALA A 637 -35.35 1.81 9.91
N SER A 638 -35.45 1.03 8.83
CA SER A 638 -36.51 0.02 8.67
C SER A 638 -36.36 -1.08 9.74
N VAL A 639 -35.19 -1.71 9.81
CA VAL A 639 -34.94 -2.81 10.76
C VAL A 639 -35.12 -2.36 12.21
N ILE A 640 -34.68 -1.17 12.58
CA ILE A 640 -34.90 -0.64 13.94
C ILE A 640 -36.39 -0.40 14.20
N ARG A 641 -37.13 0.20 13.28
CA ARG A 641 -38.59 0.42 13.45
C ARG A 641 -39.37 -0.88 13.58
N ASP A 642 -38.99 -1.90 12.83
CA ASP A 642 -39.73 -3.17 12.78
C ASP A 642 -39.54 -4.00 14.07
N TYR A 643 -38.38 -3.90 14.72
CA TYR A 643 -38.01 -4.80 15.82
C TYR A 643 -37.76 -4.12 17.16
N ALA A 644 -37.34 -2.85 17.21
CA ALA A 644 -37.11 -2.15 18.49
C ALA A 644 -38.43 -1.90 19.26
N PRO A 645 -38.37 -1.72 20.59
CA PRO A 645 -39.47 -1.10 21.34
C PRO A 645 -39.78 0.30 20.79
N ALA A 646 -41.06 0.63 20.64
CA ALA A 646 -41.50 1.85 19.96
C ALA A 646 -40.96 3.14 20.60
N ASP A 647 -40.81 3.13 21.92
CA ASP A 647 -40.26 4.22 22.74
C ASP A 647 -38.75 4.41 22.59
N LEU A 648 -38.03 3.45 22.01
CA LEU A 648 -36.57 3.50 21.84
C LEU A 648 -36.12 3.64 20.38
N VAL A 649 -37.05 3.69 19.42
CA VAL A 649 -36.73 3.70 17.98
C VAL A 649 -35.84 4.87 17.61
N ASP A 650 -36.20 6.09 18.00
CA ASP A 650 -35.50 7.31 17.58
C ASP A 650 -34.10 7.40 18.22
N ASP A 651 -34.01 7.16 19.53
CA ASP A 651 -32.75 7.18 20.28
C ASP A 651 -31.79 6.09 19.80
N LEU A 652 -32.31 4.88 19.53
CA LEU A 652 -31.50 3.78 19.03
C LEU A 652 -31.03 4.06 17.60
N LEU A 653 -31.91 4.56 16.73
CA LEU A 653 -31.53 4.93 15.37
C LEU A 653 -30.44 6.00 15.35
N ALA A 654 -30.60 7.07 16.15
CA ALA A 654 -29.61 8.12 16.29
C ALA A 654 -28.26 7.55 16.79
N THR A 655 -28.28 6.70 17.80
CA THR A 655 -27.09 6.04 18.34
C THR A 655 -26.41 5.15 17.29
N MET A 656 -27.16 4.32 16.58
CA MET A 656 -26.61 3.41 15.57
C MET A 656 -26.03 4.15 14.37
N LEU A 657 -26.66 5.24 13.93
CA LEU A 657 -26.12 6.13 12.89
C LEU A 657 -24.84 6.82 13.35
N ALA A 658 -24.79 7.32 14.59
CA ALA A 658 -23.60 7.96 15.13
C ALA A 658 -22.44 6.97 15.29
N ARG A 659 -22.70 5.75 15.77
CA ARG A 659 -21.71 4.68 15.86
C ARG A 659 -21.20 4.23 14.49
N LYS A 660 -22.08 4.18 13.49
CA LYS A 660 -21.70 3.93 12.08
C LYS A 660 -20.77 5.04 11.58
N ALA A 661 -21.12 6.31 11.80
CA ALA A 661 -20.31 7.46 11.38
C ALA A 661 -18.94 7.49 12.09
N ASP A 662 -18.88 7.14 13.37
CA ASP A 662 -17.63 7.04 14.14
C ASP A 662 -16.65 6.04 13.52
N LEU A 663 -17.13 4.83 13.22
CA LEU A 663 -16.29 3.79 12.61
C LEU A 663 -15.87 4.16 11.19
N VAL A 664 -16.79 4.68 10.37
CA VAL A 664 -16.48 5.11 9.00
C VAL A 664 -15.43 6.20 9.00
N GLY A 665 -15.57 7.22 9.86
CA GLY A 665 -14.61 8.32 9.95
C GLY A 665 -13.24 7.90 10.49
N ARG A 666 -13.16 6.85 11.32
CA ARG A 666 -11.90 6.36 11.88
C ARG A 666 -11.13 5.44 10.94
N PHE A 667 -11.81 4.63 10.12
CA PHE A 667 -11.17 3.50 9.44
C PHE A 667 -11.30 3.54 7.92
N LEU A 668 -12.35 4.12 7.35
CA LEU A 668 -12.46 4.23 5.89
C LEU A 668 -11.81 5.53 5.41
N PRO A 669 -11.09 5.51 4.27
CA PRO A 669 -10.66 6.76 3.65
C PRO A 669 -11.91 7.59 3.35
N ALA A 670 -11.82 8.90 3.57
CA ALA A 670 -12.92 9.81 3.26
C ALA A 670 -13.41 9.52 1.84
N LYS A 671 -14.66 9.07 1.70
CA LYS A 671 -15.28 8.91 0.38
C LYS A 671 -15.14 10.23 -0.33
N ALA A 672 -14.57 10.24 -1.54
CA ALA A 672 -14.55 11.42 -2.38
C ALA A 672 -15.99 11.90 -2.54
N VAL A 673 -16.34 12.98 -1.84
CA VAL A 673 -17.68 13.53 -1.88
C VAL A 673 -17.84 14.11 -3.27
N THR A 674 -18.82 13.59 -4.02
CA THR A 674 -19.06 14.08 -5.38
C THR A 674 -19.46 15.56 -5.33
N LYS A 675 -19.15 16.33 -6.39
CA LYS A 675 -19.57 17.73 -6.51
C LYS A 675 -21.08 17.89 -6.30
N GLU A 676 -21.88 16.92 -6.76
CA GLU A 676 -23.33 16.86 -6.54
C GLU A 676 -23.73 16.70 -5.07
N GLN A 677 -23.02 15.85 -4.31
CA GLN A 677 -23.29 15.67 -2.88
C GLN A 677 -22.88 16.89 -2.06
N LEU A 678 -21.76 17.54 -2.42
CA LEU A 678 -21.32 18.82 -1.84
C LEU A 678 -22.34 19.92 -2.11
N LYS A 679 -22.82 20.03 -3.36
CA LYS A 679 -23.85 21.00 -3.75
C LYS A 679 -25.18 20.78 -3.01
N ARG A 680 -25.56 19.52 -2.74
CA ARG A 680 -26.76 19.21 -1.93
C ARG A 680 -26.57 19.52 -0.45
N ALA A 681 -25.37 19.35 0.09
CA ALA A 681 -25.05 19.73 1.46
C ALA A 681 -25.03 21.26 1.61
N GLU A 682 -24.48 21.96 0.63
CA GLU A 682 -24.52 23.42 0.50
C GLU A 682 -25.95 23.95 0.53
N THR A 683 -26.82 23.45 -0.35
CA THR A 683 -28.22 23.90 -0.42
C THR A 683 -28.92 23.75 0.92
N ARG A 684 -28.77 22.59 1.59
CA ARG A 684 -29.38 22.34 2.90
C ARG A 684 -28.84 23.25 4.00
N LEU A 685 -27.56 23.58 3.96
CA LEU A 685 -26.96 24.50 4.94
C LEU A 685 -27.44 25.94 4.72
N LYS A 686 -27.49 26.41 3.46
CA LYS A 686 -28.06 27.72 3.10
C LYS A 686 -29.51 27.85 3.57
N GLU A 687 -30.33 26.82 3.33
CA GLU A 687 -31.72 26.75 3.78
C GLU A 687 -31.84 26.82 5.31
N ARG A 688 -30.98 26.10 6.05
CA ARG A 688 -30.98 26.10 7.53
C ARG A 688 -30.57 27.46 8.11
N VAL A 689 -29.53 28.09 7.57
CA VAL A 689 -29.08 29.42 8.02
C VAL A 689 -30.13 30.47 7.70
N ALA A 690 -30.67 30.47 6.48
CA ALA A 690 -31.77 31.36 6.09
C ALA A 690 -32.98 31.19 7.03
N SER A 691 -33.37 29.95 7.31
CA SER A 691 -34.48 29.66 8.23
C SER A 691 -34.20 30.12 9.66
N ALA A 692 -32.96 30.03 10.14
CA ALA A 692 -32.58 30.49 11.47
C ALA A 692 -32.58 32.02 11.58
N VAL A 693 -32.14 32.73 10.54
CA VAL A 693 -32.23 34.20 10.46
C VAL A 693 -33.69 34.64 10.43
N THR A 694 -34.55 34.00 9.63
CA THR A 694 -36.00 34.28 9.63
C THR A 694 -36.62 34.05 11.01
N ARG A 695 -36.25 32.97 11.71
CA ARG A 695 -36.74 32.70 13.07
C ARG A 695 -36.31 33.77 14.07
N LEU A 696 -35.03 34.13 14.08
CA LEU A 696 -34.50 35.21 14.93
C LEU A 696 -35.30 36.50 14.72
N ASP A 697 -35.56 36.82 13.46
CA ASP A 697 -36.26 38.03 13.07
C ASP A 697 -37.72 38.06 13.52
N ASP A 698 -38.43 36.94 13.31
CA ASP A 698 -39.81 36.74 13.76
C ASP A 698 -39.92 36.81 15.28
N GLU A 699 -38.99 36.18 16.00
CA GLU A 699 -38.98 36.14 17.47
C GLU A 699 -38.70 37.53 18.06
N LEU A 700 -37.71 38.26 17.54
CA LEU A 700 -37.44 39.64 17.96
C LEU A 700 -38.62 40.57 17.64
N THR A 701 -39.19 40.47 16.44
CA THR A 701 -40.35 41.29 16.04
C THR A 701 -41.57 41.02 16.93
N ARG A 702 -41.84 39.75 17.26
CA ARG A 702 -42.94 39.37 18.17
C ARG A 702 -42.68 39.85 19.59
N THR A 703 -41.44 39.78 20.05
CA THR A 703 -41.02 40.26 21.37
C THR A 703 -41.26 41.77 21.48
N VAL A 704 -40.73 42.56 20.54
CA VAL A 704 -40.88 44.03 20.54
C VAL A 704 -42.35 44.45 20.42
N LYS A 705 -43.13 43.84 19.51
CA LYS A 705 -44.57 44.14 19.38
C LYS A 705 -45.38 43.71 20.61
N GLY A 706 -45.00 42.60 21.24
CA GLY A 706 -45.61 42.12 22.48
C GLY A 706 -45.38 43.10 23.63
N MET A 707 -44.13 43.52 23.81
CA MET A 707 -43.74 44.55 24.79
C MET A 707 -44.44 45.89 24.49
N GLN A 708 -44.52 46.33 23.24
CA GLN A 708 -45.19 47.59 22.86
C GLN A 708 -46.69 47.58 23.21
N ARG A 709 -47.41 46.50 22.88
CA ARG A 709 -48.85 46.38 23.20
C ARG A 709 -49.07 46.38 24.71
N TYR A 710 -48.29 45.59 25.43
CA TYR A 710 -48.42 45.48 26.87
C TYR A 710 -48.06 46.79 27.59
N TYR A 711 -47.04 47.50 27.10
CA TYR A 711 -46.67 48.85 27.55
C TYR A 711 -47.82 49.85 27.39
N ALA A 712 -48.52 49.83 26.25
CA ALA A 712 -49.66 50.70 26.00
C ALA A 712 -50.85 50.45 26.94
N GLU A 713 -50.99 49.23 27.45
CA GLU A 713 -52.10 48.80 28.31
C GLU A 713 -51.76 48.86 29.82
N ASN A 714 -50.51 48.64 30.21
CA ASN A 714 -50.11 48.38 31.60
C ASN A 714 -48.88 49.18 32.09
N GLY A 715 -48.36 50.12 31.28
CA GLY A 715 -47.20 50.94 31.64
C GLY A 715 -45.87 50.17 31.67
N ASN A 716 -44.95 50.54 32.56
CA ASN A 716 -43.53 50.13 32.55
C ASN A 716 -43.25 48.68 33.04
N THR A 717 -44.10 47.73 32.70
CA THR A 717 -43.93 46.31 33.06
C THR A 717 -43.90 45.42 31.83
N TYR A 718 -43.26 44.24 31.91
CA TYR A 718 -43.13 43.29 30.79
C TYR A 718 -43.60 41.90 31.20
N ARG A 719 -44.23 41.15 30.29
CA ARG A 719 -44.75 39.80 30.60
C ARG A 719 -43.63 38.76 30.60
N ALA A 720 -43.81 37.72 31.40
CA ALA A 720 -42.91 36.57 31.43
C ALA A 720 -42.71 35.94 30.04
N VAL A 721 -43.78 35.83 29.25
CA VAL A 721 -43.73 35.30 27.87
C VAL A 721 -42.86 36.14 26.92
N ASP A 722 -42.79 37.46 27.12
CA ASP A 722 -41.96 38.33 26.27
C ASP A 722 -40.47 38.20 26.65
N LYS A 723 -40.17 37.94 27.95
CA LYS A 723 -38.81 37.62 28.43
C LYS A 723 -38.31 36.26 27.91
N GLU A 724 -39.18 35.26 27.92
CA GLU A 724 -38.88 33.92 27.41
C GLU A 724 -38.58 33.96 25.91
N ARG A 725 -39.41 34.64 25.13
CA ARG A 725 -39.18 34.86 23.68
C ARG A 725 -37.89 35.62 23.39
N PHE A 726 -37.56 36.62 24.19
CA PHE A 726 -36.27 37.31 24.05
C PHE A 726 -35.10 36.37 24.32
N THR A 727 -35.21 35.50 25.32
CA THR A 727 -34.17 34.52 25.66
C THR A 727 -33.94 33.55 24.51
N GLU A 728 -35.02 33.06 23.89
CA GLU A 728 -34.96 32.20 22.69
C GLU A 728 -34.33 32.93 21.50
N ALA A 729 -34.75 34.18 21.24
CA ALA A 729 -34.21 35.01 20.18
C ALA A 729 -32.71 35.28 20.38
N LYS A 730 -32.30 35.63 21.61
CA LYS A 730 -30.90 35.87 21.97
C LYS A 730 -30.07 34.61 21.77
N ALA A 731 -30.56 33.45 22.20
CA ALA A 731 -29.89 32.17 21.96
C ALA A 731 -29.76 31.86 20.47
N THR A 732 -30.79 32.14 19.66
CA THR A 732 -30.74 31.97 18.20
C THR A 732 -29.69 32.89 17.57
N TYR A 733 -29.60 34.15 18.00
CA TYR A 733 -28.58 35.10 17.56
C TYR A 733 -27.16 34.65 17.95
N GLU A 734 -26.94 34.31 19.22
CA GLU A 734 -25.64 33.83 19.73
C GLU A 734 -25.18 32.58 18.97
N ASN A 735 -26.09 31.64 18.72
CA ASN A 735 -25.82 30.44 17.92
C ASN A 735 -25.51 30.77 16.46
N LEU A 736 -26.16 31.77 15.87
CA LEU A 736 -25.87 32.22 14.51
C LEU A 736 -24.48 32.85 14.40
N ILE A 737 -24.15 33.81 15.26
CA ILE A 737 -22.85 34.50 15.23
C ILE A 737 -21.67 33.60 15.64
N ALA A 738 -21.93 32.59 16.46
CA ALA A 738 -20.95 31.57 16.85
C ALA A 738 -20.87 30.40 15.85
N HIS A 739 -21.79 30.32 14.88
CA HIS A 739 -21.80 29.21 13.95
C HIS A 739 -20.52 29.25 13.10
N PRO A 740 -19.71 28.19 13.04
CA PRO A 740 -18.48 28.15 12.22
C PRO A 740 -18.77 28.20 10.71
N ALA A 741 -20.05 28.37 10.35
CA ALA A 741 -20.55 28.31 8.99
C ALA A 741 -21.19 29.55 8.41
N ILE A 742 -21.05 30.68 9.09
CA ILE A 742 -21.41 31.98 8.53
C ILE A 742 -20.14 32.70 8.06
N THR A 743 -20.23 33.46 6.97
CA THR A 743 -19.08 34.21 6.44
C THR A 743 -18.74 35.40 7.34
N ILE A 744 -17.53 35.96 7.23
CA ILE A 744 -17.17 37.20 7.94
C ILE A 744 -18.10 38.35 7.55
N GLN A 745 -18.58 38.39 6.31
CA GLN A 745 -19.53 39.41 5.88
C GLN A 745 -20.91 39.21 6.49
N THR A 746 -21.43 37.97 6.47
CA THR A 746 -22.70 37.62 7.13
C THR A 746 -22.63 37.86 8.64
N TYR A 747 -21.51 37.54 9.29
CA TYR A 747 -21.25 37.88 10.69
C TYR A 747 -21.33 39.39 10.92
N LYS A 748 -20.63 40.19 10.11
CA LYS A 748 -20.67 41.66 10.20
C LYS A 748 -22.08 42.20 10.00
N ASP A 749 -22.84 41.67 9.05
CA ASP A 749 -24.21 42.12 8.77
C ASP A 749 -25.15 41.76 9.93
N LEU A 750 -25.06 40.54 10.47
CA LEU A 750 -25.83 40.10 11.65
C LEU A 750 -25.52 40.94 12.89
N VAL A 751 -24.23 41.18 13.16
CA VAL A 751 -23.76 41.98 14.28
C VAL A 751 -24.19 43.44 14.13
N GLN A 752 -23.92 44.05 12.98
CA GLN A 752 -24.29 45.44 12.71
C GLN A 752 -25.80 45.66 12.80
N HIS A 753 -26.61 44.67 12.38
CA HIS A 753 -28.06 44.80 12.36
C HIS A 753 -28.73 44.46 13.69
N TYR A 754 -28.43 43.31 14.30
CA TYR A 754 -29.18 42.77 15.44
C TYR A 754 -28.52 43.05 16.80
N GLU A 755 -27.19 43.17 16.90
CA GLU A 755 -26.50 43.37 18.18
C GLU A 755 -26.97 44.63 18.93
N PRO A 756 -27.16 45.81 18.28
CA PRO A 756 -27.64 47.00 18.96
C PRO A 756 -29.03 46.80 19.59
N TRP A 757 -29.91 46.03 18.94
CA TRP A 757 -31.26 45.75 19.43
C TRP A 757 -31.24 44.75 20.58
N ILE A 758 -30.42 43.70 20.48
CA ILE A 758 -30.28 42.68 21.53
C ILE A 758 -29.75 43.30 22.82
N LEU A 759 -28.71 44.15 22.73
CA LEU A 759 -28.17 44.84 23.91
C LEU A 759 -29.19 45.79 24.56
N GLN A 760 -29.99 46.49 23.75
CA GLN A 760 -31.03 47.39 24.27
C GLN A 760 -32.18 46.62 24.93
N LEU A 761 -32.61 45.50 24.34
CA LEU A 761 -33.65 44.63 24.91
C LEU A 761 -33.17 43.93 26.19
N GLU A 762 -31.92 43.48 26.22
CA GLU A 762 -31.30 42.86 27.39
C GLU A 762 -31.24 43.86 28.56
N ALA A 763 -30.80 45.10 28.31
CA ALA A 763 -30.78 46.17 29.31
C ALA A 763 -32.20 46.52 29.82
N ALA A 764 -33.18 46.62 28.91
CA ALA A 764 -34.57 46.91 29.26
C ALA A 764 -35.21 45.84 30.15
N LEU A 765 -34.89 44.56 29.89
CA LEU A 765 -35.44 43.43 30.63
C LEU A 765 -34.70 43.15 31.95
N ALA A 766 -33.44 43.59 32.08
CA ALA A 766 -32.60 43.41 33.27
C ALA A 766 -32.81 44.49 34.35
N GLU A 767 -32.96 45.76 33.96
CA GLU A 767 -32.96 46.89 34.92
C GLU A 767 -34.34 47.36 35.37
N SER A 768 -35.43 46.72 34.91
CA SER A 768 -36.78 47.31 34.97
C SER A 768 -36.82 48.74 34.39
N SER A 769 -35.91 49.04 33.46
CA SER A 769 -35.74 50.35 32.87
C SER A 769 -36.82 50.62 31.82
N VAL A 770 -37.21 51.89 31.73
CA VAL A 770 -38.36 52.34 30.94
C VAL A 770 -37.95 52.51 29.49
N MET A 771 -38.41 51.62 28.60
CA MET A 771 -38.37 51.90 27.17
C MET A 771 -39.45 52.96 26.87
N SER A 772 -39.06 54.09 26.27
CA SER A 772 -40.01 55.16 25.95
C SER A 772 -40.92 54.75 24.79
N GLY A 773 -42.12 55.33 24.71
CA GLY A 773 -43.00 55.16 23.54
C GLY A 773 -42.34 55.58 22.21
N GLU A 774 -41.29 56.41 22.24
CA GLU A 774 -40.48 56.75 21.06
C GLU A 774 -39.50 55.65 20.66
N TRP A 775 -38.99 54.86 21.62
CA TRP A 775 -38.10 53.73 21.34
C TRP A 775 -38.79 52.69 20.44
N PHE A 776 -40.05 52.34 20.75
CA PHE A 776 -40.85 51.42 19.93
C PHE A 776 -41.14 51.97 18.51
N LYS A 777 -41.14 53.30 18.32
CA LYS A 777 -41.29 53.90 16.98
C LYS A 777 -40.02 53.77 16.13
N GLY A 778 -38.86 53.57 16.77
CA GLY A 778 -37.58 53.29 16.11
C GLY A 778 -37.49 51.86 15.57
N TRP A 779 -38.31 50.93 16.07
CA TRP A 779 -38.37 49.56 15.53
C TRP A 779 -39.16 49.55 14.22
N GLN A 780 -38.45 49.50 13.08
CA GLN A 780 -39.07 49.55 11.76
C GLN A 780 -39.61 48.20 11.25
N GLY A 781 -39.46 47.12 12.03
CA GLY A 781 -39.54 45.77 11.46
C GLY A 781 -38.33 45.51 10.56
N SER A 782 -38.07 44.23 10.28
CA SER A 782 -36.79 43.81 9.77
C SER A 782 -36.42 44.37 8.40
N ALA A 783 -35.16 44.79 8.29
CA ALA A 783 -34.55 44.89 6.98
C ALA A 783 -34.62 43.51 6.36
N THR A 784 -35.16 43.43 5.16
CA THR A 784 -35.01 42.27 4.31
C THR A 784 -33.51 42.03 4.19
N ILE A 785 -32.93 41.18 5.05
CA ILE A 785 -31.60 40.63 4.81
C ILE A 785 -31.83 39.83 3.54
N ARG A 786 -31.51 40.48 2.42
CA ARG A 786 -31.71 39.94 1.09
C ARG A 786 -31.06 38.55 1.12
N GLN A 787 -31.76 37.55 0.61
CA GLN A 787 -31.24 36.17 0.49
C GLN A 787 -29.88 36.13 -0.25
N ASP A 788 -29.50 37.21 -0.94
CA ASP A 788 -28.21 37.43 -1.59
C ASP A 788 -27.03 37.65 -0.61
N ALA A 789 -27.25 38.02 0.66
CA ALA A 789 -26.19 38.14 1.69
C ALA A 789 -25.64 36.77 2.15
N ILE A 790 -26.22 35.68 1.66
CA ILE A 790 -25.78 34.28 1.86
C ILE A 790 -24.99 33.79 0.62
N GLU A 791 -24.51 34.71 -0.22
CA GLU A 791 -23.58 34.35 -1.27
C GLU A 791 -22.20 33.95 -0.71
N ASP A 792 -21.76 32.80 -1.20
CA ASP A 792 -20.40 32.25 -1.14
C ASP A 792 -19.89 31.56 0.13
N TYR A 793 -20.78 30.96 0.92
CA TYR A 793 -20.31 30.04 1.98
C TYR A 793 -19.67 28.75 1.43
N ALA A 794 -20.11 28.24 0.27
CA ALA A 794 -19.55 27.00 -0.29
C ALA A 794 -18.14 27.13 -0.85
N ALA A 795 -17.78 28.29 -1.41
CA ALA A 795 -16.40 28.55 -1.79
C ALA A 795 -15.48 28.51 -0.56
N THR A 796 -15.96 28.95 0.62
CA THR A 796 -15.17 28.98 1.86
C THR A 796 -15.25 27.73 2.74
N MET A 797 -16.36 26.99 2.75
CA MET A 797 -16.47 25.74 3.55
C MET A 797 -15.94 24.54 2.79
N PHE A 798 -16.09 24.50 1.47
CA PHE A 798 -15.51 23.42 0.66
C PHE A 798 -14.09 23.70 0.21
N ALA A 799 -13.56 24.89 0.50
CA ALA A 799 -12.12 25.10 0.63
C ALA A 799 -11.52 24.41 1.88
N LYS A 800 -12.30 23.67 2.69
CA LYS A 800 -11.81 22.88 3.81
C LYS A 800 -12.43 21.47 3.89
N VAL A 801 -12.54 20.78 2.75
CA VAL A 801 -12.34 19.32 2.77
C VAL A 801 -10.87 19.09 2.45
N GLY A 802 -10.06 19.42 3.44
CA GLY A 802 -8.62 19.38 3.33
C GLY A 802 -8.02 18.18 4.02
N ILE A 803 -6.82 17.80 3.62
CA ILE A 803 -6.00 16.84 4.35
C ILE A 803 -5.90 17.31 5.81
N SER A 804 -6.34 16.47 6.75
CA SER A 804 -6.31 16.81 8.18
C SER A 804 -4.85 17.04 8.63
N GLU A 805 -4.64 17.74 9.75
CA GLU A 805 -3.27 17.93 10.24
C GLU A 805 -2.56 16.60 10.51
N GLU A 806 -3.28 15.60 11.02
CA GLU A 806 -2.72 14.28 11.32
C GLU A 806 -2.44 13.48 10.05
N ASP A 807 -3.40 13.42 9.11
CA ASP A 807 -3.19 12.77 7.82
C ASP A 807 -2.06 13.43 7.03
N GLY A 808 -1.99 14.76 7.06
CA GLY A 808 -0.94 15.52 6.39
C GLY A 808 0.43 15.27 6.99
N LEU A 809 0.53 15.11 8.32
CA LEU A 809 1.77 14.71 8.97
C LEU A 809 2.15 13.28 8.60
N ASP A 810 1.20 12.35 8.50
CA ASP A 810 1.46 10.97 8.07
C ASP A 810 1.90 10.89 6.60
N LEU A 811 1.31 11.71 5.72
CA LEU A 811 1.75 11.84 4.32
C LEU A 811 3.18 12.42 4.24
N LEU A 812 3.50 13.43 5.04
CA LEU A 812 4.85 13.97 5.19
C LEU A 812 5.84 12.92 5.71
N VAL A 813 5.45 12.13 6.71
CA VAL A 813 6.29 11.06 7.27
C VAL A 813 6.51 9.94 6.27
N ALA A 814 5.47 9.55 5.54
CA ALA A 814 5.59 8.57 4.46
C ALA A 814 6.57 9.07 3.40
N TYR A 815 6.49 10.34 3.01
CA TYR A 815 7.29 10.94 1.95
C TYR A 815 8.74 11.25 2.34
N ALA A 816 8.93 12.07 3.38
CA ALA A 816 10.23 12.60 3.78
C ALA A 816 10.80 11.94 5.05
N GLY A 817 10.03 11.08 5.73
CA GLY A 817 10.48 10.28 6.87
C GLY A 817 10.00 10.79 8.24
N PRO A 818 10.18 9.99 9.30
CA PRO A 818 9.56 10.24 10.62
C PRO A 818 10.04 11.51 11.33
N HIS A 819 11.21 12.04 10.96
CA HIS A 819 11.76 13.26 11.56
C HIS A 819 10.91 14.50 11.24
N GLU A 820 10.17 14.50 10.13
CA GLU A 820 9.32 15.62 9.74
C GLU A 820 8.10 15.81 10.66
N ARG A 821 7.63 14.75 11.35
CA ARG A 821 6.49 14.86 12.29
C ARG A 821 6.75 15.91 13.38
N ASN A 822 7.99 15.99 13.82
CA ASN A 822 8.49 16.93 14.82
C ASN A 822 9.35 18.05 14.18
N GLY A 823 9.30 18.19 12.86
CA GLY A 823 10.06 19.18 12.12
C GLY A 823 9.77 20.60 12.60
N ASN A 824 10.81 21.43 12.63
CA ASN A 824 10.66 22.85 12.93
C ASN A 824 10.20 23.61 11.67
N ILE A 825 9.27 24.54 11.85
CA ILE A 825 8.84 25.46 10.80
C ILE A 825 9.68 26.74 10.93
N PRO A 826 10.50 27.08 9.93
CA PRO A 826 11.26 28.33 9.94
C PRO A 826 10.32 29.53 10.13
N ASN A 827 10.66 30.47 11.02
CA ASN A 827 9.89 31.69 11.32
C ASN A 827 8.39 31.48 11.62
N ALA A 828 8.04 30.42 12.37
CA ALA A 828 6.67 29.99 12.66
C ALA A 828 5.69 31.03 13.25
N GLY A 829 6.16 32.21 13.68
CA GLY A 829 5.39 33.13 14.51
C GLY A 829 5.13 34.56 14.00
N SER A 830 5.21 34.87 12.70
CA SER A 830 5.07 36.30 12.30
C SER A 830 4.46 36.65 10.93
N HIS A 831 3.89 35.71 10.17
CA HIS A 831 3.38 36.03 8.83
C HIS A 831 1.92 35.62 8.63
N ALA A 832 1.05 36.63 8.57
CA ALA A 832 -0.41 36.51 8.36
C ALA A 832 -0.78 35.60 7.18
N ALA A 833 0.05 35.56 6.13
CA ALA A 833 -0.17 34.78 4.91
C ALA A 833 -0.27 33.25 5.13
N PHE A 834 0.24 32.74 6.25
CA PHE A 834 0.25 31.30 6.56
C PHE A 834 -0.42 30.96 7.89
N GLU A 835 -1.01 31.92 8.61
CA GLU A 835 -1.64 31.67 9.91
C GLU A 835 -2.77 30.63 9.82
N ARG A 836 -3.48 30.63 8.70
CA ARG A 836 -4.63 29.74 8.43
C ARG A 836 -4.23 28.30 8.13
N LEU A 837 -2.95 28.02 7.88
CA LEU A 837 -2.45 26.68 7.57
C LEU A 837 -2.15 25.89 8.85
N HIS A 838 -2.58 24.63 8.85
CA HIS A 838 -2.15 23.63 9.83
C HIS A 838 -0.65 23.33 9.72
N LYS A 839 -0.09 22.71 10.77
CA LYS A 839 1.34 22.41 10.87
C LYS A 839 1.84 21.57 9.68
N ALA A 840 1.06 20.57 9.26
CA ALA A 840 1.40 19.71 8.12
C ALA A 840 1.62 20.52 6.83
N HIS A 841 0.70 21.42 6.48
CA HIS A 841 0.79 22.25 5.28
C HIS A 841 2.02 23.17 5.31
N LYS A 842 2.30 23.78 6.46
CA LYS A 842 3.50 24.60 6.65
C LYS A 842 4.78 23.79 6.49
N LEU A 843 4.80 22.57 7.05
CA LEU A 843 5.92 21.65 6.91
C LEU A 843 6.09 21.14 5.48
N ALA A 844 5.01 20.94 4.72
CA ALA A 844 5.10 20.54 3.32
C ALA A 844 5.82 21.62 2.49
N ILE A 845 5.46 22.89 2.68
CA ILE A 845 6.15 24.02 2.02
C ILE A 845 7.62 24.10 2.47
N ALA A 846 7.90 23.97 3.76
CA ALA A 846 9.27 23.97 4.29
C ALA A 846 10.10 22.79 3.76
N THR A 847 9.50 21.60 3.63
CA THR A 847 10.13 20.37 3.14
C THR A 847 10.46 20.50 1.67
N TYR A 848 9.54 21.03 0.86
CA TYR A 848 9.75 21.28 -0.56
C TYR A 848 10.93 22.23 -0.78
N THR A 849 10.89 23.39 -0.14
CA THR A 849 11.93 24.43 -0.25
C THR A 849 13.28 24.04 0.35
N GLY A 850 13.37 22.88 1.01
CA GLY A 850 14.62 22.25 1.45
C GLY A 850 15.25 21.39 0.36
N SER A 851 15.54 20.12 0.70
CA SER A 851 16.18 19.16 -0.22
C SER A 851 15.21 18.36 -1.09
N HIS A 852 13.91 18.39 -0.80
CA HIS A 852 12.95 17.44 -1.38
C HIS A 852 12.28 17.89 -2.68
N TYR A 853 12.40 19.16 -3.10
CA TYR A 853 11.86 19.62 -4.39
C TYR A 853 12.38 18.77 -5.57
N SER A 854 13.65 18.33 -5.51
CA SER A 854 14.30 17.62 -6.60
C SER A 854 13.70 16.24 -6.85
N GLU A 855 13.30 15.54 -5.78
CA GLU A 855 12.73 14.21 -5.85
C GLU A 855 11.30 14.25 -6.39
N VAL A 856 10.42 15.07 -5.79
CA VAL A 856 9.02 15.18 -6.22
C VAL A 856 8.90 15.70 -7.66
N ASN A 857 9.67 16.73 -8.02
CA ASN A 857 9.64 17.26 -9.39
C ASN A 857 10.19 16.25 -10.39
N LYS A 858 11.21 15.44 -10.03
CA LYS A 858 11.74 14.38 -10.91
C LYS A 858 10.73 13.24 -11.08
N ALA A 859 9.95 12.91 -10.06
CA ALA A 859 8.88 11.90 -10.15
C ALA A 859 7.73 12.37 -11.04
N LEU A 860 7.28 13.62 -10.86
CA LEU A 860 6.29 14.28 -11.74
C LEU A 860 6.81 14.36 -13.18
N PHE A 861 8.08 14.76 -13.35
CA PHE A 861 8.74 14.84 -14.66
C PHE A 861 8.75 13.49 -15.38
N LYS A 862 9.14 12.41 -14.69
CA LYS A 862 9.21 11.07 -15.30
C LYS A 862 7.84 10.38 -15.40
N ARG A 863 6.75 11.02 -14.96
CA ARG A 863 5.43 10.38 -14.78
C ARG A 863 5.52 9.08 -13.94
N LYS A 864 6.45 9.05 -12.97
CA LYS A 864 6.71 7.93 -12.05
C LYS A 864 6.27 8.28 -10.63
N VAL A 865 5.08 8.86 -10.53
CA VAL A 865 4.45 9.19 -9.24
C VAL A 865 3.89 7.89 -8.65
N ASN A 866 4.28 7.57 -7.42
CA ASN A 866 3.68 6.50 -6.62
C ASN A 866 2.83 7.12 -5.49
N ASP A 867 2.13 6.31 -4.71
CA ASP A 867 1.20 6.79 -3.67
C ASP A 867 1.85 7.76 -2.68
N ARG A 868 3.12 7.54 -2.34
CA ARG A 868 3.91 8.42 -1.48
C ARG A 868 4.14 9.80 -2.11
N HIS A 869 4.55 9.82 -3.38
CA HIS A 869 4.70 11.07 -4.12
C HIS A 869 3.35 11.77 -4.31
N GLN A 870 2.29 11.02 -4.63
CA GLN A 870 0.96 11.59 -4.87
C GLN A 870 0.41 12.24 -3.61
N GLY A 871 0.47 11.55 -2.45
CA GLY A 871 0.00 12.11 -1.20
C GLY A 871 0.75 13.39 -0.79
N TYR A 872 2.07 13.47 -1.05
CA TYR A 872 2.83 14.69 -0.83
C TYR A 872 2.48 15.81 -1.82
N VAL A 873 2.24 15.47 -3.10
CA VAL A 873 1.79 16.42 -4.13
C VAL A 873 0.44 17.02 -3.75
N ASP A 874 -0.51 16.19 -3.31
CA ASP A 874 -1.84 16.61 -2.88
C ASP A 874 -1.75 17.57 -1.69
N LEU A 875 -0.96 17.19 -0.66
CA LEU A 875 -0.71 18.02 0.52
C LEU A 875 -0.09 19.37 0.18
N LEU A 876 0.92 19.40 -0.70
CA LEU A 876 1.59 20.65 -1.08
C LEU A 876 0.72 21.51 -2.00
N ASN A 877 -0.01 20.92 -2.95
CA ASN A 877 -0.95 21.65 -3.79
C ASN A 877 -2.06 22.30 -2.95
N GLU A 878 -2.58 21.58 -1.96
CA GLU A 878 -3.55 22.11 -1.02
C GLU A 878 -2.96 23.24 -0.16
N ALA A 879 -1.73 23.06 0.37
CA ALA A 879 -1.05 24.11 1.12
C ALA A 879 -0.91 25.40 0.29
N LEU A 880 -0.56 25.29 -0.99
CA LEU A 880 -0.46 26.42 -1.91
C LEU A 880 -1.84 27.00 -2.26
N GLU A 881 -2.88 26.17 -2.34
CA GLU A 881 -4.24 26.65 -2.60
C GLU A 881 -4.74 27.56 -1.48
N LEU A 882 -4.54 27.11 -0.24
CA LEU A 882 -4.99 27.77 0.98
C LEU A 882 -4.13 28.99 1.40
N SER A 883 -3.01 29.22 0.72
CA SER A 883 -2.10 30.33 1.01
C SER A 883 -2.49 31.61 0.29
N ASP A 884 -2.16 32.76 0.89
CA ASP A 884 -2.33 34.06 0.23
C ASP A 884 -1.52 34.13 -1.07
N LYS A 885 -2.20 34.51 -2.15
CA LYS A 885 -1.59 34.56 -3.47
C LYS A 885 -0.71 35.79 -3.65
N TYR A 886 0.44 35.57 -4.29
CA TYR A 886 1.37 36.62 -4.68
C TYR A 886 0.82 37.41 -5.86
N LYS A 887 0.69 38.73 -5.68
CA LYS A 887 0.26 39.66 -6.72
C LYS A 887 1.49 40.35 -7.32
N GLY A 888 1.94 39.88 -8.48
CA GLY A 888 3.03 40.49 -9.24
C GLY A 888 3.71 39.52 -10.19
N ILE A 889 4.70 40.02 -10.93
CA ILE A 889 5.50 39.19 -11.85
C ILE A 889 6.51 38.36 -11.05
N SER A 890 6.70 37.11 -11.44
CA SER A 890 7.84 36.29 -11.02
C SER A 890 8.54 35.68 -12.24
N SER A 891 9.83 35.40 -12.10
CA SER A 891 10.68 35.00 -13.22
C SER A 891 11.58 33.82 -12.87
N ARG A 892 11.81 32.91 -13.83
CA ARG A 892 12.71 31.76 -13.69
C ARG A 892 13.58 31.60 -14.94
N GLY A 893 14.85 31.28 -14.74
CA GLY A 893 15.75 30.87 -15.82
C GLY A 893 15.79 29.35 -15.98
N LEU A 894 15.79 28.87 -17.22
CA LEU A 894 15.91 27.47 -17.58
C LEU A 894 17.09 27.24 -18.52
N ARG A 895 17.79 26.12 -18.35
CA ARG A 895 18.88 25.68 -19.24
C ARG A 895 18.48 24.39 -19.93
N LEU A 896 17.98 24.51 -21.16
CA LEU A 896 17.61 23.37 -22.00
C LEU A 896 18.77 22.97 -22.91
N GLY A 897 18.95 21.65 -23.12
CA GLY A 897 19.84 21.11 -24.15
C GLY A 897 19.35 21.47 -25.55
N GLU A 898 20.19 21.34 -26.58
CA GLU A 898 19.87 21.86 -27.91
C GLU A 898 18.59 21.24 -28.53
N ASP A 899 18.41 19.94 -28.39
CA ASP A 899 17.25 19.22 -28.95
C ASP A 899 15.97 19.49 -28.15
N ASP A 900 16.07 19.49 -26.81
CA ASP A 900 14.94 19.85 -25.94
C ASP A 900 14.54 21.31 -26.12
N PHE A 901 15.51 22.22 -26.29
CA PHE A 901 15.25 23.63 -26.58
C PHE A 901 14.47 23.78 -27.90
N LYS A 902 14.85 23.07 -28.96
CA LYS A 902 14.14 23.13 -30.26
C LYS A 902 12.70 22.63 -30.13
N ARG A 903 12.48 21.47 -29.50
CA ARG A 903 11.15 20.87 -29.31
C ARG A 903 10.27 21.76 -28.42
N TRP A 904 10.77 22.07 -27.23
CA TRP A 904 10.04 22.81 -26.21
C TRP A 904 9.61 24.20 -26.69
N ILE A 905 10.45 24.88 -27.49
CA ILE A 905 10.09 26.17 -28.11
C ILE A 905 9.10 26.02 -29.27
N ALA A 906 9.15 24.94 -30.05
CA ALA A 906 8.17 24.69 -31.09
C ALA A 906 6.76 24.53 -30.48
N ASP A 907 6.66 23.78 -29.39
CA ASP A 907 5.39 23.52 -28.71
C ASP A 907 4.83 24.80 -28.04
N HIS A 908 5.68 25.60 -27.39
CA HIS A 908 5.26 26.90 -26.83
C HIS A 908 4.83 27.90 -27.91
N LYS A 909 5.49 27.91 -29.08
CA LYS A 909 5.07 28.73 -30.22
C LYS A 909 3.74 28.25 -30.78
N HIS A 910 3.55 26.95 -30.89
CA HIS A 910 2.28 26.38 -31.33
C HIS A 910 1.16 26.77 -30.37
N ALA A 911 1.38 26.64 -29.06
CA ALA A 911 0.43 27.04 -28.04
C ALA A 911 0.09 28.53 -28.10
N LEU A 912 1.10 29.40 -28.30
CA LEU A 912 0.90 30.85 -28.51
C LEU A 912 0.04 31.14 -29.75
N ILE A 913 0.39 30.56 -30.90
CA ILE A 913 -0.29 30.80 -32.19
C ILE A 913 -1.77 30.37 -32.11
N ASN A 914 -2.01 29.20 -31.52
CA ASN A 914 -3.33 28.61 -31.46
C ASN A 914 -4.12 29.00 -30.20
N LYS A 915 -3.55 29.87 -29.35
CA LYS A 915 -4.11 30.29 -28.06
C LYS A 915 -4.52 29.10 -27.18
N GLN A 916 -3.70 28.04 -27.22
CA GLN A 916 -3.94 26.83 -26.45
C GLN A 916 -3.26 26.93 -25.08
N PRO A 917 -3.91 26.40 -24.03
CA PRO A 917 -3.29 26.32 -22.72
C PRO A 917 -2.11 25.33 -22.75
N VAL A 918 -1.14 25.58 -21.88
CA VAL A 918 -0.01 24.71 -21.59
C VAL A 918 -0.08 24.25 -20.15
N ARG A 919 0.24 22.98 -19.89
CA ARG A 919 0.25 22.41 -18.52
C ARG A 919 1.68 22.19 -18.07
N TYR A 920 2.02 22.63 -16.87
CA TYR A 920 3.29 22.29 -16.22
C TYR A 920 3.04 21.21 -15.17
N LEU A 921 3.50 19.98 -15.41
CA LEU A 921 3.23 18.80 -14.57
C LEU A 921 3.89 18.89 -13.20
N ASN A 922 5.05 19.53 -13.11
CA ASN A 922 5.79 19.72 -11.87
C ASN A 922 5.52 21.10 -11.24
N PHE A 923 5.84 21.25 -9.95
CA PHE A 923 5.74 22.52 -9.25
C PHE A 923 6.68 23.54 -9.89
N GLN A 924 6.17 24.74 -10.19
CA GLN A 924 6.99 25.80 -10.77
C GLN A 924 7.55 26.70 -9.67
N SER A 925 8.87 26.65 -9.47
CA SER A 925 9.58 27.56 -8.59
C SER A 925 10.14 28.74 -9.40
N SER A 926 9.89 29.96 -8.94
CA SER A 926 10.33 31.20 -9.61
C SER A 926 10.79 32.23 -8.60
N THR A 927 11.48 33.28 -9.05
CA THR A 927 11.92 34.38 -8.19
C THR A 927 11.01 35.59 -8.39
N LYS A 928 10.64 36.25 -7.29
CA LYS A 928 9.90 37.51 -7.29
C LYS A 928 10.57 38.57 -8.18
N GLY A 929 9.80 39.19 -9.07
CA GLY A 929 10.24 40.26 -9.96
C GLY A 929 10.49 39.82 -11.40
N GLU A 930 10.87 40.77 -12.25
CA GLU A 930 11.08 40.55 -13.69
C GLU A 930 12.42 39.88 -14.04
N ASN A 931 13.37 39.91 -13.11
CA ASN A 931 14.70 39.36 -13.29
C ASN A 931 14.77 37.96 -12.69
N ALA A 932 15.11 36.96 -13.51
CA ALA A 932 15.36 35.60 -13.03
C ALA A 932 16.64 35.52 -12.19
N ALA A 933 16.61 34.80 -11.07
CA ALA A 933 17.78 34.59 -10.22
C ALA A 933 18.85 33.70 -10.87
N PHE A 934 18.46 32.76 -11.74
CA PHE A 934 19.35 31.81 -12.42
C PHE A 934 19.54 32.14 -13.90
N THR A 935 20.77 32.01 -14.41
CA THR A 935 21.12 32.28 -15.81
C THR A 935 20.94 31.05 -16.69
N GLY A 936 19.90 31.04 -17.53
CA GLY A 936 19.60 30.00 -18.52
C GLY A 936 19.56 30.51 -19.96
N ASN A 937 19.32 29.61 -20.93
CA ASN A 937 19.05 29.96 -22.34
C ASN A 937 17.57 30.31 -22.60
N VAL A 938 16.68 30.00 -21.65
CA VAL A 938 15.28 30.43 -21.61
C VAL A 938 15.01 31.18 -20.30
N ILE A 939 14.17 32.21 -20.37
CA ILE A 939 13.60 32.92 -19.22
C ILE A 939 12.08 32.80 -19.32
N ILE A 940 11.43 32.33 -18.26
CA ILE A 940 9.98 32.34 -18.13
C ILE A 940 9.59 33.44 -17.16
N GLN A 941 8.64 34.28 -17.56
CA GLN A 941 7.96 35.28 -16.74
C GLN A 941 6.52 34.85 -16.53
N PHE A 942 6.14 34.68 -15.26
CA PHE A 942 4.79 34.38 -14.83
C PHE A 942 4.09 35.70 -14.47
N GLU A 943 3.13 36.08 -15.30
CA GLU A 943 2.13 37.14 -15.04
C GLU A 943 0.86 36.44 -14.52
N SER A 944 0.95 35.90 -13.31
CA SER A 944 -0.06 35.01 -12.72
C SER A 944 -0.42 35.47 -11.31
N GLU A 945 -1.70 35.30 -10.95
CA GLU A 945 -2.23 35.56 -9.62
C GLU A 945 -2.38 34.27 -8.80
N ARG A 946 -1.83 33.14 -9.27
CA ARG A 946 -1.94 31.82 -8.60
C ARG A 946 -0.72 31.41 -7.80
N GLY A 947 0.41 32.09 -7.98
CA GLY A 947 1.65 31.79 -7.27
C GLY A 947 1.58 32.17 -5.80
N VAL A 948 2.36 31.49 -4.96
CA VAL A 948 2.45 31.77 -3.52
C VAL A 948 3.87 32.18 -3.16
N HIS A 949 4.02 33.27 -2.42
CA HIS A 949 5.33 33.72 -1.93
C HIS A 949 5.72 32.93 -0.67
N VAL A 950 6.44 31.82 -0.84
CA VAL A 950 6.70 30.79 0.19
C VAL A 950 7.87 31.10 1.14
N ASN A 951 8.65 32.11 0.79
CA ASN A 951 9.81 32.59 1.54
C ASN A 951 9.69 32.63 3.07
N PRO A 952 8.58 33.14 3.66
CA PRO A 952 8.48 33.28 5.10
C PRO A 952 8.66 31.98 5.88
N ILE A 953 8.27 30.84 5.28
CA ILE A 953 8.34 29.50 5.89
C ILE A 953 9.31 28.56 5.16
N SER A 954 10.11 29.12 4.24
CA SER A 954 11.11 28.37 3.48
C SER A 954 12.29 27.93 4.37
N ARG A 955 12.82 26.73 4.13
CA ARG A 955 14.09 26.28 4.78
C ARG A 955 15.31 27.09 4.33
N ASN A 956 15.19 27.82 3.22
CA ASN A 956 16.22 28.71 2.69
C ASN A 956 15.88 30.20 2.89
N ALA A 957 15.02 30.52 3.86
CA ALA A 957 14.60 31.88 4.17
C ALA A 957 15.81 32.84 4.28
N GLY A 958 15.76 33.95 3.55
CA GLY A 958 16.81 34.97 3.50
C GLY A 958 17.85 34.82 2.38
N ARG A 959 17.84 33.72 1.61
CA ARG A 959 18.72 33.54 0.44
C ARG A 959 17.98 33.63 -0.90
N GLU A 960 16.69 33.32 -0.91
CA GLU A 960 15.87 33.23 -2.12
C GLU A 960 14.62 34.09 -1.95
N ASN A 961 13.96 34.48 -3.05
CA ASN A 961 12.68 35.22 -3.07
C ASN A 961 11.66 34.41 -3.88
N GLU A 962 11.32 33.24 -3.36
CA GLU A 962 10.62 32.20 -4.10
C GLU A 962 9.10 32.46 -4.20
N VAL A 963 8.59 32.35 -5.42
CA VAL A 963 7.17 32.25 -5.75
C VAL A 963 6.93 30.87 -6.35
N LEU A 964 6.10 30.08 -5.67
CA LEU A 964 5.82 28.68 -5.99
C LEU A 964 4.41 28.52 -6.57
N PHE A 965 4.28 27.74 -7.65
CA PHE A 965 3.00 27.37 -8.27
C PHE A 965 2.74 25.88 -8.12
N GLN A 966 1.46 25.51 -8.07
CA GLN A 966 0.99 24.13 -7.96
C GLN A 966 1.49 23.24 -9.10
N ALA A 967 1.72 21.96 -8.80
CA ALA A 967 1.93 20.95 -9.81
C ALA A 967 0.66 20.79 -10.67
N GLY A 968 0.82 20.72 -11.99
CA GLY A 968 -0.28 20.64 -12.95
C GLY A 968 -0.85 22.01 -13.36
N SER A 969 -0.20 23.12 -12.99
CA SER A 969 -0.67 24.48 -13.30
C SER A 969 -0.83 24.71 -14.80
N LEU A 970 -1.89 25.45 -15.14
CA LEU A 970 -2.28 25.78 -16.51
C LEU A 970 -2.01 27.24 -16.83
N PHE A 971 -1.32 27.48 -17.94
CA PHE A 971 -1.00 28.83 -18.41
C PHE A 971 -1.31 29.01 -19.90
N TYR A 972 -1.57 30.25 -20.30
CA TYR A 972 -1.48 30.66 -21.70
C TYR A 972 -0.12 31.27 -21.96
N VAL A 973 0.48 30.90 -23.10
CA VAL A 973 1.65 31.61 -23.61
C VAL A 973 1.17 32.90 -24.28
N THR A 974 1.60 34.05 -23.77
CA THR A 974 1.18 35.37 -24.30
C THR A 974 2.25 36.04 -25.12
N HIS A 975 3.52 35.68 -24.88
CA HIS A 975 4.64 36.29 -25.58
C HIS A 975 5.85 35.36 -25.64
N ILE A 976 6.52 35.35 -26.79
CA ILE A 976 7.83 34.71 -26.97
C ILE A 976 8.75 35.70 -27.68
N LYS A 977 9.83 36.15 -27.04
CA LYS A 977 10.75 37.16 -27.57
C LYS A 977 12.20 36.75 -27.39
N LYS A 978 13.01 36.87 -28.44
CA LYS A 978 14.47 36.70 -28.34
C LYS A 978 15.09 37.92 -27.65
N GLN A 979 15.90 37.70 -26.62
CA GLN A 979 16.66 38.71 -25.90
C GLN A 979 18.14 38.33 -25.91
N GLY A 980 18.90 38.87 -26.87
CA GLY A 980 20.30 38.50 -27.08
C GLY A 980 20.45 37.00 -27.43
N THR A 981 21.18 36.26 -26.59
CA THR A 981 21.37 34.80 -26.71
C THR A 981 20.28 33.99 -26.00
N LYS A 982 19.32 34.64 -25.32
CA LYS A 982 18.26 34.00 -24.54
C LYS A 982 16.89 34.17 -25.20
N LEU A 983 15.94 33.35 -24.79
CA LEU A 983 14.53 33.49 -25.16
C LEU A 983 13.69 33.81 -23.92
N LEU A 984 12.88 34.87 -23.99
CA LEU A 984 11.89 35.22 -22.98
C LEU A 984 10.52 34.65 -23.38
N ILE A 985 9.85 33.98 -22.45
CA ILE A 985 8.47 33.52 -22.56
C ILE A 985 7.64 34.14 -21.45
N LYS A 986 6.48 34.69 -21.80
CA LYS A 986 5.50 35.20 -20.84
C LYS A 986 4.30 34.28 -20.76
N LEU A 987 3.90 33.98 -19.53
CA LEU A 987 2.80 33.09 -19.19
C LEU A 987 1.76 33.82 -18.34
N THR A 988 0.48 33.64 -18.65
CA THR A 988 -0.66 34.11 -17.83
C THR A 988 -1.56 32.96 -17.43
N ASP A 989 -2.38 33.11 -16.41
CA ASP A 989 -3.27 32.05 -15.95
C ASP A 989 -4.27 31.59 -17.04
N ALA A 990 -4.39 30.27 -17.21
CA ALA A 990 -5.45 29.66 -18.02
C ALA A 990 -6.55 29.05 -17.12
N PRO A 991 -7.81 28.96 -17.56
CA PRO A 991 -8.89 28.35 -16.77
C PRO A 991 -8.54 26.93 -16.30
N ALA A 992 -8.94 26.57 -15.08
CA ALA A 992 -8.60 25.29 -14.46
C ALA A 992 -9.21 24.07 -15.22
N ASP A 993 -10.28 24.31 -15.96
CA ASP A 993 -11.01 23.33 -16.79
C ASP A 993 -10.56 23.32 -18.26
N ALA A 994 -9.54 24.10 -18.63
CA ALA A 994 -9.07 24.17 -20.00
C ALA A 994 -8.47 22.82 -20.45
N GLN A 995 -8.95 22.28 -21.57
CA GLN A 995 -8.42 21.05 -22.15
C GLN A 995 -7.02 21.30 -22.72
N VAL A 996 -6.08 20.43 -22.36
CA VAL A 996 -4.68 20.49 -22.81
C VAL A 996 -4.35 19.22 -23.59
N PRO A 997 -4.00 19.32 -24.88
CA PRO A 997 -3.39 18.22 -25.63
C PRO A 997 -2.13 17.70 -24.92
N GLU A 998 -1.89 16.39 -24.94
CA GLU A 998 -0.72 15.77 -24.28
C GLU A 998 0.63 16.40 -24.72
N GLN A 999 0.73 16.83 -25.98
CA GLN A 999 1.89 17.53 -26.53
C GLN A 999 2.18 18.92 -25.90
N PHE A 1000 1.23 19.51 -25.16
CA PHE A 1000 1.40 20.77 -24.42
C PHE A 1000 1.43 20.55 -22.90
N GLU A 1001 1.64 19.30 -22.49
CA GLU A 1001 1.99 18.97 -21.11
C GLU A 1001 3.51 18.97 -20.95
N PHE A 1002 4.00 20.10 -20.45
CA PHE A 1002 5.40 20.31 -20.14
C PHE A 1002 5.71 19.77 -18.76
N SER A 1003 6.82 19.06 -18.63
CA SER A 1003 7.28 18.45 -17.40
C SER A 1003 8.41 19.22 -16.72
N GLU A 1004 8.71 20.42 -17.23
CA GLU A 1004 10.07 20.95 -17.54
C GLU A 1004 10.71 20.27 -18.74
#